data_AF-A0A4U5QT48-F1
#
_entry.id   AF-A0A4U5QT48-F1
#
_cell.length_a   1.000
_cell.length_b   1.000
_cell.length_c   1.000
_cell.angle_alpha   90.00
_cell.angle_beta   90.00
_cell.angle_gamma   90.00
#
_symmetry.space_group_name_H-M   'P 1'
#
loop_
_entity.id
_entity.type
_entity.pdbx_description
1 polymer ?
#
loop_
_entity_poly.entity_id
_entity_poly.type
_entity_poly.pdbx_seq_one_letter_code
_entity_poly.pdbx_strand_id
1 'polypeptide(L)'
;MANSLKRPLKVSTSHDASSLGNKRQREAQVLDGSNIVSEKINAIEDLHDMGTRQLREQAILRGLSSSGSKKELRDRLCAESEKESKNGTPEGKEEDEEKETSNKDEKVTASFNKVTAGLDQYLPDHIKTQYHVLEHGDSIYDATLNQTNVGNNNNKFYLIQALESNDCSKFMVYTRWGRVGIKGQDKLQSPYTSRGSAIQEFEAKFFAKTKNRWPNRKDFICHPKCYTWLETDHDMNKESSEEKPIFTVERLLQVTRLDPRIAIFISLICDVRMMKQRMMELGYNAEKLPLGKLSKSTILKGYDVLRRICENIGKSDTEKLEELSGEFYTIIPHDFGFNKMREFTIDNHYKLKCKLEMVEALGEIEIATSLIKDDIYTQEDPLYSKYHCLRCELVPLDVGSKEFSMIEKYIRNTGDETHYRIDIVQIFRASREGENERFKKFFQTKNRMLLWHGSRLTNWTGILSEGLRIAPPEAPSTHSLGNGLYFADMFSKSAPYCRANWINSDAVLVLCEVALGDMLDYGSFNCQAKLPKGKLSVKVAGRTVPDSSQAQVLEDGVLVPLGKPVELPYSQGMWPRNEYIIFDVDQIRIQASIKFNLSEYKSRFILASSVDSSAVSKGADIARTSLPLALLLLGFLLSSVDISNSAEIACQMLVYLCVYTTPVSYGTSIN
;
A
#
# COMPACT_ATOMS: atom_id res chain seq x y z
N MET A 1 -7.71 56.77 -15.23
CA MET A 1 -8.45 58.03 -14.97
C MET A 1 -9.17 57.85 -13.64
N ALA A 2 -8.52 58.18 -12.53
CA ALA A 2 -8.39 59.53 -11.96
C ALA A 2 -9.65 59.96 -11.21
N ASN A 3 -9.42 60.19 -9.90
CA ASN A 3 -10.09 61.09 -8.98
C ASN A 3 -11.35 60.62 -8.23
N SER A 4 -11.53 60.87 -6.93
CA SER A 4 -10.65 61.28 -5.83
C SER A 4 -11.53 61.60 -4.59
N LEU A 5 -11.07 61.19 -3.39
CA LEU A 5 -11.16 61.90 -2.10
C LEU A 5 -12.53 62.26 -1.47
N LYS A 6 -12.81 61.73 -0.26
CA LYS A 6 -12.37 62.29 1.05
C LYS A 6 -13.13 61.64 2.23
N ARG A 7 -12.37 61.12 3.20
CA ARG A 7 -12.70 61.10 4.65
C ARG A 7 -12.58 62.55 5.19
N PRO A 8 -13.26 62.94 6.29
CA PRO A 8 -12.69 62.68 7.62
C PRO A 8 -13.66 62.56 8.84
N LEU A 9 -13.09 61.95 9.90
CA LEU A 9 -13.18 62.28 11.34
C LEU A 9 -14.49 62.09 12.17
N LYS A 10 -14.41 61.06 13.03
CA LYS A 10 -14.45 61.09 14.51
C LYS A 10 -15.48 61.97 15.27
N VAL A 11 -16.24 61.25 16.10
CA VAL A 11 -16.42 61.39 17.57
C VAL A 11 -17.60 62.20 18.10
N SER A 12 -18.21 61.56 19.11
CA SER A 12 -19.04 62.04 20.22
C SER A 12 -20.55 62.06 19.99
N THR A 13 -21.23 61.21 20.76
CA THR A 13 -22.43 61.57 21.52
C THR A 13 -22.50 60.64 22.74
N SER A 14 -22.20 61.21 23.90
CA SER A 14 -22.78 60.81 25.18
C SER A 14 -24.16 61.47 25.29
N HIS A 15 -25.19 60.71 25.66
CA HIS A 15 -26.10 61.10 26.75
C HIS A 15 -27.11 60.01 27.09
N ASP A 16 -27.05 59.65 28.35
CA ASP A 16 -28.08 59.21 29.29
C ASP A 16 -29.55 59.35 28.87
N ALA A 17 -30.32 58.30 29.14
CA ALA A 17 -31.67 58.44 29.66
C ALA A 17 -32.03 57.24 30.56
N SER A 18 -32.27 57.57 31.83
CA SER A 18 -32.79 56.77 32.91
C SER A 18 -34.17 56.15 32.64
N SER A 19 -34.42 54.93 33.12
CA SER A 19 -35.63 54.65 33.91
C SER A 19 -35.51 53.32 34.69
N LEU A 20 -35.80 53.42 35.99
CA LEU A 20 -35.82 52.37 36.99
C LEU A 20 -37.13 51.56 36.92
N GLY A 21 -37.05 50.26 37.22
CA GLY A 21 -38.07 49.61 38.05
C GLY A 21 -38.69 48.31 37.53
N ASN A 22 -38.17 47.19 38.06
CA ASN A 22 -38.86 45.91 38.31
C ASN A 22 -39.17 44.95 37.13
N LYS A 23 -38.31 43.93 36.93
CA LYS A 23 -38.51 42.53 37.38
C LYS A 23 -37.54 41.56 36.69
N ARG A 24 -36.96 40.67 37.52
CA ARG A 24 -36.32 39.36 37.23
C ARG A 24 -35.02 39.38 36.40
N GLN A 25 -33.89 39.12 37.08
CA GLN A 25 -32.76 38.39 36.49
C GLN A 25 -31.88 37.70 37.56
N ARG A 26 -31.76 36.39 37.37
CA ARG A 26 -30.58 35.52 37.45
C ARG A 26 -29.71 35.51 38.71
N GLU A 27 -29.86 34.38 39.39
CA GLU A 27 -28.89 33.63 40.19
C GLU A 27 -27.44 33.76 39.71
N ALA A 28 -26.57 34.10 40.66
CA ALA A 28 -25.18 33.71 40.69
C ALA A 28 -24.81 33.50 42.16
N GLN A 29 -25.26 32.38 42.72
CA GLN A 29 -24.64 31.81 43.92
C GLN A 29 -23.68 30.73 43.47
N VAL A 30 -22.40 30.99 43.75
CA VAL A 30 -21.31 30.03 43.74
C VAL A 30 -21.71 28.88 44.66
N LEU A 31 -22.09 27.73 44.07
CA LEU A 31 -22.21 26.47 44.79
C LEU A 31 -20.86 25.78 44.74
N ASP A 32 -20.20 25.87 45.89
CA ASP A 32 -18.90 25.36 46.23
C ASP A 32 -18.89 23.83 46.21
N GLY A 33 -18.28 23.25 45.17
CA GLY A 33 -18.04 21.81 45.05
C GLY A 33 -16.94 21.29 45.99
N SER A 34 -16.30 22.14 46.80
CA SER A 34 -15.23 21.71 47.71
C SER A 34 -15.76 21.06 49.00
N ASN A 35 -16.96 21.45 49.48
CA ASN A 35 -17.50 20.93 50.74
C ASN A 35 -17.97 19.47 50.66
N ILE A 36 -18.47 19.00 49.50
CA ILE A 36 -18.92 17.61 49.34
C ILE A 36 -17.74 16.63 49.29
N VAL A 37 -16.59 17.06 48.75
CA VAL A 37 -15.37 16.25 48.74
C VAL A 37 -14.74 16.21 50.14
N SER A 38 -14.78 17.34 50.86
CA SER A 38 -14.27 17.41 52.24
C SER A 38 -15.07 16.54 53.22
N GLU A 39 -16.41 16.53 53.14
CA GLU A 39 -17.23 15.66 54.00
C GLU A 39 -17.03 14.16 53.71
N LYS A 40 -16.70 13.81 52.45
CA LYS A 40 -16.44 12.41 52.03
C LYS A 40 -15.08 11.89 52.48
N ILE A 41 -14.05 12.72 52.45
CA ILE A 41 -12.72 12.37 52.96
C ILE A 41 -12.80 12.14 54.48
N ASN A 42 -13.52 13.02 55.18
CA ASN A 42 -13.73 12.88 56.63
C ASN A 42 -14.46 11.57 57.01
N ALA A 43 -15.46 11.15 56.23
CA ALA A 43 -16.21 9.91 56.51
C ALA A 43 -15.36 8.62 56.33
N ILE A 44 -14.36 8.64 55.43
CA ILE A 44 -13.43 7.51 55.22
C ILE A 44 -12.34 7.51 56.29
N GLU A 45 -11.85 8.69 56.69
CA GLU A 45 -10.92 8.83 57.81
C GLU A 45 -11.56 8.38 59.14
N ASP A 46 -12.83 8.72 59.39
CA ASP A 46 -13.56 8.29 60.58
C ASP A 46 -13.67 6.75 60.67
N LEU A 47 -13.84 6.04 59.55
CA LEU A 47 -13.85 4.57 59.50
C LEU A 47 -12.46 3.98 59.81
N HIS A 48 -11.39 4.71 59.51
CA HIS A 48 -10.03 4.28 59.79
C HIS A 48 -9.73 4.29 61.29
N ASP A 49 -10.33 5.19 62.06
CA ASP A 49 -10.10 5.33 63.50
C ASP A 49 -11.04 4.48 64.37
N MET A 50 -12.13 3.94 63.82
CA MET A 50 -13.09 3.12 64.56
C MET A 50 -12.53 1.77 65.05
N GLY A 51 -13.03 1.32 66.21
CA GLY A 51 -12.71 0.01 66.78
C GLY A 51 -13.42 -1.15 66.05
N THR A 52 -12.90 -2.37 66.20
CA THR A 52 -13.47 -3.59 65.55
C THR A 52 -14.96 -3.79 65.84
N ARG A 53 -15.42 -3.50 67.05
CA ARG A 53 -16.84 -3.64 67.43
C ARG A 53 -17.73 -2.66 66.67
N GLN A 54 -17.30 -1.40 66.53
CA GLN A 54 -18.06 -0.35 65.86
C GLN A 54 -18.10 -0.58 64.34
N LEU A 55 -17.00 -1.09 63.76
CA LEU A 55 -16.95 -1.49 62.35
C LEU A 55 -17.91 -2.64 62.04
N ARG A 56 -18.10 -3.59 62.96
CA ARG A 56 -19.09 -4.66 62.79
C ARG A 56 -20.52 -4.15 62.83
N GLU A 57 -20.81 -3.20 63.71
CA GLU A 57 -22.14 -2.56 63.78
C GLU A 57 -22.44 -1.74 62.51
N GLN A 58 -21.45 -1.01 61.98
CA GLN A 58 -21.58 -0.29 60.70
C GLN A 58 -21.75 -1.25 59.51
N ALA A 59 -21.07 -2.39 59.50
CA ALA A 59 -21.27 -3.41 58.48
C ALA A 59 -22.70 -3.96 58.50
N ILE A 60 -23.25 -4.25 59.68
CA ILE A 60 -24.65 -4.72 59.81
C ILE A 60 -25.64 -3.65 59.33
N LEU A 61 -25.44 -2.39 59.73
CA LEU A 61 -26.29 -1.27 59.32
C LEU A 61 -26.34 -1.07 57.79
N ARG A 62 -25.23 -1.35 57.10
CA ARG A 62 -25.12 -1.28 55.63
C ARG A 62 -25.43 -2.60 54.91
N GLY A 63 -25.94 -3.60 55.63
CA GLY A 63 -26.30 -4.91 55.07
C GLY A 63 -25.11 -5.77 54.65
N LEU A 64 -23.90 -5.45 55.11
CA LEU A 64 -22.65 -6.16 54.82
C LEU A 64 -22.30 -7.18 55.91
N SER A 65 -21.52 -8.19 55.55
CA SER A 65 -21.06 -9.22 56.50
C SER A 65 -20.21 -8.61 57.62
N SER A 66 -20.54 -8.92 58.88
CA SER A 66 -19.86 -8.41 60.08
C SER A 66 -18.77 -9.33 60.64
N SER A 67 -18.49 -10.47 59.98
CA SER A 67 -17.38 -11.36 60.34
C SER A 67 -16.08 -10.95 59.65
N GLY A 68 -14.94 -11.11 60.32
CA GLY A 68 -13.60 -10.87 59.73
C GLY A 68 -12.67 -10.04 60.62
N SER A 69 -11.44 -9.84 60.14
CA SER A 69 -10.41 -9.04 60.79
C SER A 69 -10.71 -7.53 60.68
N LYS A 70 -10.06 -6.69 61.52
CA LYS A 70 -10.29 -5.22 61.52
C LYS A 70 -10.00 -4.60 60.15
N LYS A 71 -9.00 -5.11 59.44
CA LYS A 71 -8.61 -4.63 58.11
C LYS A 71 -9.67 -5.01 57.08
N GLU A 72 -10.08 -6.28 57.04
CA GLU A 72 -11.11 -6.75 56.10
C GLU A 72 -12.48 -6.07 56.28
N LEU A 73 -12.85 -5.70 57.51
CA LEU A 73 -14.10 -4.97 57.78
C LEU A 73 -14.01 -3.52 57.31
N ARG A 74 -12.84 -2.87 57.44
CA ARG A 74 -12.60 -1.52 56.94
C ARG A 74 -12.59 -1.50 55.42
N ASP A 75 -11.84 -2.41 54.81
CA ASP A 75 -11.73 -2.48 53.35
C ASP A 75 -13.11 -2.73 52.70
N ARG A 76 -13.96 -3.55 53.33
CA ARG A 76 -15.36 -3.75 52.87
C ARG A 76 -16.25 -2.52 53.04
N LEU A 77 -16.15 -1.82 54.17
CA LEU A 77 -16.96 -0.61 54.41
C LEU A 77 -16.53 0.57 53.54
N CYS A 78 -15.22 0.71 53.27
CA CYS A 78 -14.69 1.70 52.34
C CYS A 78 -15.08 1.38 50.91
N ALA A 79 -14.95 0.11 50.47
CA ALA A 79 -15.35 -0.30 49.13
C ALA A 79 -16.85 -0.09 48.84
N GLU A 80 -17.73 -0.26 49.84
CA GLU A 80 -19.16 0.01 49.66
C GLU A 80 -19.46 1.51 49.58
N SER A 81 -18.79 2.32 50.41
CA SER A 81 -18.89 3.78 50.36
C SER A 81 -18.38 4.34 49.03
N GLU A 82 -17.41 3.66 48.41
CA GLU A 82 -16.91 3.97 47.07
C GLU A 82 -17.83 3.47 45.94
N LYS A 83 -18.60 2.38 46.15
CA LYS A 83 -19.54 1.83 45.16
C LYS A 83 -20.83 2.63 45.03
N GLU A 84 -21.34 3.23 46.10
CA GLU A 84 -22.45 4.20 46.01
C GLU A 84 -22.07 5.42 45.13
N SER A 85 -20.78 5.67 44.91
CA SER A 85 -20.26 6.73 44.03
C SER A 85 -20.22 6.41 42.52
N LYS A 86 -20.50 5.17 42.07
CA LYS A 86 -20.26 4.74 40.66
C LYS A 86 -21.51 4.41 39.82
N ASN A 87 -22.73 4.72 40.28
CA ASN A 87 -23.97 4.63 39.47
C ASN A 87 -24.39 5.96 38.79
N GLY A 88 -23.42 6.62 38.16
CA GLY A 88 -23.61 7.69 37.17
C GLY A 88 -22.59 7.49 36.03
N THR A 89 -23.09 6.98 34.90
CA THR A 89 -22.41 6.38 33.74
C THR A 89 -21.48 7.33 32.94
N PRO A 90 -20.71 6.88 31.91
CA PRO A 90 -19.46 6.12 31.91
C PRO A 90 -18.30 6.82 31.13
N GLU A 91 -17.04 6.39 31.34
CA GLU A 91 -16.04 6.03 30.29
C GLU A 91 -14.65 5.83 30.93
N GLY A 92 -13.85 4.93 30.34
CA GLY A 92 -12.51 4.52 30.81
C GLY A 92 -11.46 5.64 30.80
N LYS A 93 -10.24 5.44 31.29
CA LYS A 93 -9.36 4.27 31.28
C LYS A 93 -8.26 4.46 32.32
N GLU A 94 -7.64 3.33 32.64
CA GLU A 94 -6.25 3.11 33.06
C GLU A 94 -5.55 4.12 33.98
N GLU A 95 -5.12 3.56 35.10
CA GLU A 95 -4.13 4.06 36.04
C GLU A 95 -2.74 4.21 35.38
N ASP A 96 -1.93 5.12 35.93
CA ASP A 96 -0.50 4.87 36.10
C ASP A 96 -0.09 5.29 37.52
N GLU A 97 0.62 4.38 38.19
CA GLU A 97 1.17 4.48 39.54
C GLU A 97 2.57 5.14 39.56
N GLU A 98 2.95 5.71 40.70
CA GLU A 98 4.37 5.86 41.10
C GLU A 98 4.65 5.20 42.47
N LYS A 99 5.45 4.12 42.40
CA LYS A 99 6.63 3.70 43.22
C LYS A 99 6.72 4.05 44.72
N GLU A 100 7.06 3.03 45.55
CA GLU A 100 8.42 2.86 46.12
C GLU A 100 8.66 1.51 46.88
N THR A 101 9.73 0.82 46.42
CA THR A 101 10.73 -0.09 47.03
C THR A 101 10.49 -0.99 48.27
N SER A 102 10.81 -2.29 48.15
CA SER A 102 12.00 -2.94 48.81
C SER A 102 12.20 -4.43 48.43
N ASN A 103 13.47 -4.86 48.45
CA ASN A 103 14.07 -6.06 47.82
C ASN A 103 13.79 -7.44 48.47
N LYS A 104 13.77 -8.51 47.65
CA LYS A 104 14.75 -9.64 47.69
C LYS A 104 14.55 -10.66 46.55
N ASP A 105 15.66 -11.22 46.10
CA ASP A 105 15.91 -11.95 44.85
C ASP A 105 15.10 -13.23 44.62
N GLU A 106 14.49 -13.36 43.43
CA GLU A 106 14.51 -14.61 42.65
C GLU A 106 14.26 -14.32 41.15
N LYS A 107 15.02 -15.02 40.32
CA LYS A 107 15.29 -14.75 38.91
C LYS A 107 14.15 -15.23 38.01
N VAL A 108 13.26 -14.33 37.58
CA VAL A 108 12.36 -14.54 36.43
C VAL A 108 12.26 -13.25 35.60
N THR A 109 12.81 -13.29 34.40
CA THR A 109 12.76 -12.28 33.35
C THR A 109 11.31 -11.98 32.92
N ALA A 110 10.79 -10.81 33.29
CA ALA A 110 9.52 -10.29 32.79
C ALA A 110 9.77 -9.22 31.71
N SER A 111 9.46 -9.58 30.47
CA SER A 111 9.51 -8.76 29.27
C SER A 111 8.35 -7.75 29.30
N PHE A 112 8.64 -6.45 29.33
CA PHE A 112 7.63 -5.41 29.08
C PHE A 112 7.52 -5.17 27.58
N ASN A 113 6.40 -5.60 27.00
CA ASN A 113 6.01 -5.29 25.63
C ASN A 113 5.55 -3.82 25.54
N LYS A 114 6.47 -2.88 25.34
CA LYS A 114 6.17 -1.48 24.98
C LYS A 114 6.36 -1.29 23.46
N VAL A 115 5.40 -0.62 22.82
CA VAL A 115 5.46 -0.32 21.37
C VAL A 115 6.50 0.77 21.17
N THR A 116 7.70 0.42 20.72
CA THR A 116 8.79 1.38 20.52
C THR A 116 9.06 1.57 19.03
N ALA A 117 9.20 2.82 18.59
CA ALA A 117 9.75 3.10 17.26
C ALA A 117 11.17 2.50 17.12
N GLY A 118 11.43 1.88 15.96
CA GLY A 118 12.67 1.16 15.70
C GLY A 118 13.86 2.11 15.60
N LEU A 119 14.96 1.76 16.27
CA LEU A 119 16.22 2.48 16.18
C LEU A 119 16.81 2.39 14.77
N ASP A 120 17.52 3.44 14.35
CA ASP A 120 18.23 3.44 13.07
C ASP A 120 19.24 2.28 12.99
N GLN A 121 19.22 1.56 11.87
CA GLN A 121 20.06 0.37 11.65
C GLN A 121 21.57 0.63 11.73
N TYR A 122 22.01 1.87 11.54
CA TYR A 122 23.43 2.23 11.58
C TYR A 122 23.91 2.70 12.96
N LEU A 123 23.04 2.74 13.97
CA LEU A 123 23.47 2.93 15.34
C LEU A 123 24.39 1.78 15.79
N PRO A 124 25.42 2.05 16.62
CA PRO A 124 26.23 1.01 17.23
C PRO A 124 25.40 0.02 18.05
N ASP A 125 25.75 -1.27 18.03
CA ASP A 125 24.96 -2.32 18.68
C ASP A 125 24.87 -2.17 20.20
N HIS A 126 25.89 -1.60 20.84
CA HIS A 126 25.85 -1.28 22.27
C HIS A 126 24.82 -0.19 22.62
N ILE A 127 24.45 0.67 21.67
CA ILE A 127 23.38 1.66 21.85
C ILE A 127 22.04 0.99 21.60
N LYS A 128 21.93 0.18 20.54
CA LYS A 128 20.68 -0.54 20.22
C LYS A 128 20.18 -1.45 21.35
N THR A 129 21.09 -1.96 22.17
CA THR A 129 20.77 -2.82 23.32
C THR A 129 20.42 -2.04 24.59
N GLN A 130 20.81 -0.76 24.70
CA GLN A 130 20.73 0.01 25.94
C GLN A 130 19.80 1.23 25.86
N TYR A 131 19.37 1.61 24.66
CA TYR A 131 18.53 2.77 24.41
C TYR A 131 17.29 2.37 23.62
N HIS A 132 16.26 3.21 23.70
CA HIS A 132 15.07 3.17 22.87
C HIS A 132 14.77 4.59 22.35
N VAL A 133 13.88 4.72 21.35
CA VAL A 133 13.44 6.04 20.88
C VAL A 133 12.67 6.72 22.01
N LEU A 134 12.96 8.00 22.24
CA LEU A 134 12.35 8.80 23.29
C LEU A 134 10.87 9.06 22.97
N GLU A 135 10.02 8.72 23.94
CA GLU A 135 8.58 8.93 23.87
C GLU A 135 8.15 9.82 25.03
N HIS A 136 7.38 10.87 24.73
CA HIS A 136 6.86 11.77 25.76
C HIS A 136 5.44 12.24 25.41
N GLY A 137 4.47 11.84 26.25
CA GLY A 137 3.05 11.94 25.91
C GLY A 137 2.74 11.15 24.64
N ASP A 138 1.91 11.72 23.76
CA ASP A 138 1.57 11.12 22.46
C ASP A 138 2.64 11.37 21.37
N SER A 139 3.84 11.83 21.74
CA SER A 139 4.88 12.20 20.78
C SER A 139 6.09 11.28 20.86
N ILE A 140 6.32 10.57 19.75
CA ILE A 140 7.52 9.78 19.49
C ILE A 140 8.54 10.67 18.80
N TYR A 141 9.72 10.87 19.38
CA TYR A 141 10.74 11.79 18.85
C TYR A 141 11.64 11.11 17.80
N ASP A 142 11.03 10.79 16.66
CA ASP A 142 11.67 10.24 15.46
C ASP A 142 11.17 10.98 14.22
N ALA A 143 12.07 11.48 13.40
CA ALA A 143 11.75 12.21 12.19
C ALA A 143 12.65 11.82 11.03
N THR A 144 12.03 11.36 9.94
CA THR A 144 12.69 11.21 8.63
C THR A 144 12.28 12.36 7.73
N LEU A 145 13.26 13.10 7.22
CA LEU A 145 13.07 14.24 6.35
C LEU A 145 13.68 13.99 4.98
N ASN A 146 13.05 14.51 3.93
CA ASN A 146 13.56 14.42 2.56
C ASN A 146 13.51 15.77 1.85
N GLN A 147 14.41 15.95 0.89
CA GLN A 147 14.50 17.13 0.06
C GLN A 147 15.05 16.77 -1.32
N THR A 148 14.29 17.06 -2.35
CA THR A 148 14.72 16.91 -3.73
C THR A 148 14.57 18.23 -4.49
N ASN A 149 15.62 18.61 -5.21
CA ASN A 149 15.60 19.72 -6.15
C ASN A 149 16.26 19.26 -7.44
N VAL A 150 15.46 19.12 -8.49
CA VAL A 150 15.85 18.53 -9.76
C VAL A 150 16.91 19.39 -10.47
N GLY A 151 16.64 20.69 -10.64
CA GLY A 151 17.56 21.62 -11.31
C GLY A 151 18.94 21.70 -10.65
N ASN A 152 19.00 21.67 -9.31
CA ASN A 152 20.26 21.72 -8.55
C ASN A 152 20.87 20.34 -8.26
N ASN A 153 20.35 19.26 -8.86
CA ASN A 153 20.82 17.88 -8.66
C ASN A 153 20.87 17.42 -7.19
N ASN A 154 19.97 17.95 -6.34
CA ASN A 154 19.90 17.59 -4.94
C ASN A 154 18.83 16.52 -4.72
N ASN A 155 19.17 15.44 -4.02
CA ASN A 155 18.25 14.43 -3.54
C ASN A 155 18.78 13.92 -2.19
N LYS A 156 18.30 14.49 -1.08
CA LYS A 156 18.92 14.39 0.24
C LYS A 156 17.92 13.96 1.30
N PHE A 157 18.33 13.05 2.17
CA PHE A 157 17.59 12.72 3.38
C PHE A 157 18.26 13.32 4.63
N TYR A 158 17.48 13.47 5.69
CA TYR A 158 17.94 13.83 7.03
C TYR A 158 17.07 13.11 8.06
N LEU A 159 17.67 12.25 8.87
CA LEU A 159 17.04 11.50 9.96
C LEU A 159 17.45 12.10 11.31
N ILE A 160 16.50 12.19 12.23
CA ILE A 160 16.70 12.67 13.60
C ILE A 160 15.97 11.72 14.55
N GLN A 161 16.66 11.19 15.56
CA GLN A 161 16.07 10.40 16.63
C GLN A 161 16.55 10.92 17.98
N ALA A 162 15.63 11.25 18.89
CA ALA A 162 15.97 11.39 20.29
C ALA A 162 15.89 10.00 20.95
N LEU A 163 16.89 9.66 21.74
CA LEU A 163 17.07 8.36 22.35
C LEU A 163 17.02 8.52 23.87
N GLU A 164 16.40 7.57 24.56
CA GLU A 164 16.34 7.46 26.01
C GLU A 164 16.96 6.13 26.42
N SER A 165 17.83 6.13 27.43
CA SER A 165 18.41 4.90 27.95
C SER A 165 17.34 4.06 28.67
N ASN A 166 17.52 2.75 28.71
CA ASN A 166 16.54 1.83 29.31
C ASN A 166 16.34 2.06 30.82
N ASP A 167 17.33 2.63 31.49
CA ASP A 167 17.27 3.07 32.90
C ASP A 167 16.71 4.50 33.06
N CYS A 168 16.28 5.14 31.96
CA CYS A 168 15.75 6.51 31.89
C CYS A 168 16.69 7.59 32.44
N SER A 169 18.01 7.31 32.54
CA SER A 169 18.99 8.19 33.19
C SER A 169 19.76 9.08 32.21
N LYS A 170 19.82 8.69 30.93
CA LYS A 170 20.63 9.35 29.88
C LYS A 170 19.82 9.49 28.61
N PHE A 171 20.03 10.61 27.93
CA PHE A 171 19.33 10.93 26.69
C PHE A 171 20.33 11.27 25.60
N MET A 172 20.11 10.87 24.36
CA MET A 172 20.99 11.21 23.23
C MET A 172 20.18 11.74 22.07
N VAL A 173 20.81 12.49 21.16
CA VAL A 173 20.19 12.86 19.88
C VAL A 173 21.07 12.34 18.76
N TYR A 174 20.52 11.42 17.99
CA TYR A 174 21.15 10.85 16.80
C TYR A 174 20.66 11.59 15.56
N THR A 175 21.60 11.89 14.66
CA THR A 175 21.29 12.45 13.35
C THR A 175 22.06 11.76 12.26
N ARG A 176 21.41 11.46 11.13
CA ARG A 176 22.02 10.85 9.95
C ARG A 176 21.55 11.56 8.69
N TRP A 177 22.46 11.87 7.76
CA TRP A 177 22.11 12.62 6.56
C TRP A 177 22.99 12.25 5.38
N GLY A 178 22.45 12.43 4.18
CA GLY A 178 23.19 12.11 2.97
C GLY A 178 22.32 12.17 1.74
N ARG A 179 22.82 11.58 0.66
CA ARG A 179 22.04 11.38 -0.56
C ARG A 179 21.08 10.21 -0.34
N VAL A 180 19.84 10.33 -0.81
CA VAL A 180 18.86 9.22 -0.74
C VAL A 180 19.44 8.00 -1.44
N GLY A 181 19.34 6.83 -0.82
CA GLY A 181 19.93 5.61 -1.36
C GLY A 181 21.31 5.24 -0.81
N ILE A 182 21.96 6.06 0.02
CA ILE A 182 23.24 5.70 0.64
C ILE A 182 23.21 5.93 2.15
N LYS A 183 24.13 5.28 2.88
CA LYS A 183 24.22 5.39 4.35
C LYS A 183 24.29 6.85 4.82
N GLY A 184 25.10 7.67 4.14
CA GLY A 184 25.36 9.06 4.52
C GLY A 184 26.38 9.20 5.66
N GLN A 185 26.43 10.40 6.23
CA GLN A 185 27.16 10.74 7.44
C GLN A 185 26.22 10.70 8.63
N ASP A 186 26.76 10.47 9.82
CA ASP A 186 26.00 10.48 11.05
C ASP A 186 26.73 11.22 12.17
N LYS A 187 25.95 11.59 13.18
CA LYS A 187 26.43 12.25 14.40
C LYS A 187 25.51 11.89 15.55
N LEU A 188 26.11 11.30 16.57
CA LEU A 188 25.51 11.08 17.87
C LEU A 188 25.96 12.19 18.82
N GLN A 189 25.02 12.94 19.39
CA GLN A 189 25.32 13.95 20.41
C GLN A 189 25.38 13.31 21.80
N SER A 190 26.37 13.76 22.56
CA SER A 190 26.75 13.20 23.86
C SER A 190 25.58 13.20 24.84
N PRO A 191 25.55 12.23 25.76
CA PRO A 191 24.38 12.01 26.59
C PRO A 191 24.04 13.25 27.42
N TYR A 192 22.84 13.76 27.21
CA TYR A 192 22.19 14.76 28.03
C TYR A 192 21.70 14.09 29.32
N THR A 193 21.78 14.82 30.42
CA THR A 193 21.31 14.37 31.74
C THR A 193 19.83 14.67 31.99
N SER A 194 19.19 15.41 31.08
CA SER A 194 17.77 15.77 31.17
C SER A 194 17.04 15.46 29.88
N ARG A 195 15.85 14.86 30.01
CA ARG A 195 14.89 14.61 28.93
C ARG A 195 14.59 15.89 28.15
N GLY A 196 14.37 17.00 28.87
CA GLY A 196 14.03 18.28 28.27
C GLY A 196 15.12 18.83 27.36
N SER A 197 16.40 18.63 27.69
CA SER A 197 17.52 19.06 26.85
C SER A 197 17.61 18.26 25.53
N ALA A 198 17.35 16.95 25.58
CA ALA A 198 17.32 16.13 24.38
C ALA A 198 16.14 16.47 23.45
N ILE A 199 14.95 16.70 24.04
CA ILE A 199 13.77 17.19 23.31
C ILE A 199 14.08 18.54 22.65
N GLN A 200 14.66 19.49 23.39
CA GLN A 200 14.99 20.81 22.86
C GLN A 200 15.97 20.73 21.69
N GLU A 201 17.01 19.91 21.78
CA GLU A 201 17.96 19.71 20.68
C GLU A 201 17.28 19.08 19.45
N PHE A 202 16.43 18.07 19.65
CA PHE A 202 15.66 17.45 18.57
C PHE A 202 14.77 18.50 17.87
N GLU A 203 13.99 19.25 18.63
CA GLU A 203 13.07 20.26 18.09
C GLU A 203 13.82 21.40 17.39
N ALA A 204 14.96 21.82 17.94
CA ALA A 204 15.82 22.83 17.34
C ALA A 204 16.35 22.37 15.97
N LYS A 205 16.82 21.11 15.87
CA LYS A 205 17.27 20.55 14.58
C LYS A 205 16.12 20.40 13.60
N PHE A 206 14.97 19.87 14.05
CA PHE A 206 13.78 19.74 13.21
C PHE A 206 13.35 21.10 12.64
N PHE A 207 13.24 22.13 13.49
CA PHE A 207 12.90 23.48 13.08
C PHE A 207 13.95 24.10 12.15
N ALA A 208 15.24 23.88 12.42
CA ALA A 208 16.32 24.39 11.56
C ALA A 208 16.23 23.86 10.12
N LYS A 209 15.82 22.59 9.95
CA LYS A 209 15.73 21.91 8.64
C LYS A 209 14.39 22.11 7.92
N THR A 210 13.29 22.22 8.67
CA THR A 210 11.94 22.25 8.11
C THR A 210 11.26 23.61 8.20
N LYS A 211 11.72 24.50 9.10
CA LYS A 211 11.03 25.74 9.52
C LYS A 211 9.67 25.52 10.19
N ASN A 212 9.33 24.27 10.52
CA ASN A 212 8.12 23.89 11.23
C ASN A 212 8.46 23.53 12.68
N ARG A 213 7.52 23.78 13.61
CA ARG A 213 7.67 23.37 15.01
C ARG A 213 7.19 21.93 15.19
N TRP A 214 7.94 21.14 15.95
CA TRP A 214 7.63 19.72 16.16
C TRP A 214 6.24 19.44 16.80
N PRO A 215 5.77 20.22 17.79
CA PRO A 215 4.41 20.04 18.31
C PRO A 215 3.31 20.26 17.26
N ASN A 216 3.57 21.11 16.25
CA ASN A 216 2.61 21.45 15.19
C ASN A 216 2.86 20.64 13.90
N ARG A 217 3.60 19.53 13.99
CA ARG A 217 4.01 18.72 12.83
C ARG A 217 2.83 18.17 12.01
N LYS A 218 1.65 18.01 12.61
CA LYS A 218 0.43 17.57 11.90
C LYS A 218 -0.05 18.61 10.88
N ASP A 219 0.20 19.90 11.15
CA ASP A 219 -0.08 21.02 10.24
C ASP A 219 1.18 21.44 9.47
N PHE A 220 1.92 20.45 8.94
CA PHE A 220 3.20 20.70 8.28
C PHE A 220 3.06 21.56 7.02
N ILE A 221 3.85 22.63 6.91
CA ILE A 221 3.90 23.50 5.74
C ILE A 221 5.23 23.30 5.00
N CYS A 222 5.15 22.91 3.73
CA CYS A 222 6.34 22.80 2.87
C CYS A 222 6.90 24.19 2.54
N HIS A 223 8.18 24.41 2.85
CA HIS A 223 8.89 25.64 2.50
C HIS A 223 9.87 25.41 1.34
N PRO A 224 9.97 26.34 0.37
CA PRO A 224 10.94 26.23 -0.72
C PRO A 224 12.36 26.01 -0.21
N LYS A 225 13.08 25.06 -0.82
CA LYS A 225 14.47 24.70 -0.47
C LYS A 225 14.67 24.25 0.99
N CYS A 226 13.61 23.88 1.71
CA CYS A 226 13.67 23.25 3.02
C CYS A 226 13.39 21.74 2.91
N TYR A 227 13.65 21.01 4.00
CA TYR A 227 13.29 19.60 4.07
C TYR A 227 11.80 19.44 4.37
N THR A 228 11.20 18.39 3.81
CA THR A 228 9.82 17.96 4.10
C THR A 228 9.85 16.77 5.04
N TRP A 229 9.00 16.78 6.07
CA TRP A 229 8.85 15.65 6.96
C TRP A 229 8.02 14.55 6.29
N LEU A 230 8.55 13.33 6.32
CA LEU A 230 7.85 12.13 5.88
C LEU A 230 7.23 11.49 7.11
N GLU A 231 5.90 11.53 7.16
CA GLU A 231 5.13 10.92 8.23
C GLU A 231 5.32 9.41 8.17
N THR A 232 5.82 8.83 9.25
CA THR A 232 6.02 7.40 9.40
C THR A 232 5.03 6.86 10.42
N ASP A 233 4.26 5.84 10.03
CA ASP A 233 3.40 5.14 10.97
C ASP A 233 4.28 4.32 11.93
N HIS A 234 4.48 4.82 13.15
CA HIS A 234 5.38 4.17 14.12
C HIS A 234 4.79 2.88 14.71
N ASP A 235 3.48 2.64 14.57
CA ASP A 235 2.84 1.34 14.84
C ASP A 235 3.43 0.22 13.99
N MET A 236 4.06 0.58 12.85
CA MET A 236 4.63 -0.35 11.89
C MET A 236 6.07 -0.79 12.22
N ASN A 237 6.68 -0.26 13.29
CA ASN A 237 8.11 -0.44 13.61
C ASN A 237 8.45 -1.60 14.56
N LYS A 238 7.50 -2.51 14.82
CA LYS A 238 7.81 -3.83 15.40
C LYS A 238 8.54 -4.73 14.39
N GLU A 239 9.63 -4.25 13.79
CA GLU A 239 10.64 -5.13 13.23
C GLU A 239 11.41 -5.68 14.44
N SER A 240 10.97 -6.84 14.94
CA SER A 240 11.88 -7.68 15.73
C SER A 240 13.11 -7.89 14.86
N SER A 241 14.26 -7.40 15.33
CA SER A 241 15.60 -7.58 14.76
C SER A 241 16.08 -9.04 14.74
N GLU A 242 15.15 -9.99 14.78
CA GLU A 242 15.36 -11.38 14.51
C GLU A 242 14.72 -11.66 13.16
N GLU A 243 15.55 -11.88 12.14
CA GLU A 243 15.14 -12.63 10.96
C GLU A 243 14.60 -13.98 11.45
N LYS A 244 13.28 -14.05 11.70
CA LYS A 244 12.61 -15.33 11.95
C LYS A 244 12.97 -16.23 10.77
N PRO A 245 13.30 -17.51 11.02
CA PRO A 245 13.78 -18.40 9.97
C PRO A 245 12.79 -18.37 8.82
N ILE A 246 13.31 -18.12 7.62
CA ILE A 246 12.55 -18.21 6.37
C ILE A 246 11.96 -19.63 6.35
N PHE A 247 10.69 -19.77 6.70
CA PHE A 247 10.01 -21.03 6.48
C PHE A 247 9.96 -21.20 4.96
N THR A 248 10.57 -22.26 4.45
CA THR A 248 10.40 -22.61 3.04
C THR A 248 8.92 -22.89 2.78
N VAL A 249 8.45 -22.62 1.56
CA VAL A 249 7.03 -22.82 1.20
C VAL A 249 6.61 -24.25 1.51
N GLU A 250 7.51 -25.22 1.31
CA GLU A 250 7.27 -26.63 1.62
C GLU A 250 6.98 -26.88 3.11
N ARG A 251 7.68 -26.17 4.02
CA ARG A 251 7.46 -26.32 5.47
C ARG A 251 6.16 -25.65 5.90
N LEU A 252 5.78 -24.52 5.29
CA LEU A 252 4.50 -23.88 5.55
C LEU A 252 3.32 -24.74 5.06
N LEU A 253 3.49 -25.39 3.90
CA LEU A 253 2.48 -26.30 3.34
C LEU A 253 2.24 -27.55 4.20
N GLN A 254 3.22 -27.98 4.99
CA GLN A 254 3.09 -29.14 5.89
C GLN A 254 2.37 -28.82 7.20
N VAL A 255 2.39 -27.56 7.63
CA VAL A 255 1.78 -27.11 8.89
C VAL A 255 0.37 -26.57 8.65
N THR A 256 0.09 -26.10 7.44
CA THR A 256 -1.13 -25.36 7.18
C THR A 256 -2.40 -26.21 7.12
N ARG A 257 -3.51 -25.65 7.60
CA ARG A 257 -4.85 -26.25 7.51
C ARG A 257 -5.57 -25.93 6.19
N LEU A 258 -4.97 -25.09 5.35
CA LEU A 258 -5.53 -24.69 4.05
C LEU A 258 -5.42 -25.82 3.01
N ASP A 259 -6.34 -25.83 2.04
CA ASP A 259 -6.16 -26.64 0.82
C ASP A 259 -4.82 -26.27 0.17
N PRO A 260 -3.98 -27.25 -0.25
CA PRO A 260 -2.67 -26.97 -0.81
C PRO A 260 -2.68 -25.98 -1.98
N ARG A 261 -3.74 -25.98 -2.81
CA ARG A 261 -3.91 -25.05 -3.94
C ARG A 261 -4.08 -23.62 -3.44
N ILE A 262 -4.88 -23.43 -2.39
CA ILE A 262 -5.07 -22.12 -1.73
C ILE A 262 -3.76 -21.71 -1.07
N ALA A 263 -3.13 -22.59 -0.30
CA ALA A 263 -1.89 -22.28 0.41
C ALA A 263 -0.76 -21.82 -0.54
N ILE A 264 -0.59 -22.49 -1.70
CA ILE A 264 0.35 -22.06 -2.74
C ILE A 264 -0.03 -20.68 -3.28
N PHE A 265 -1.31 -20.44 -3.57
CA PHE A 265 -1.79 -19.14 -4.06
C PHE A 265 -1.56 -18.01 -3.06
N ILE A 266 -1.85 -18.22 -1.78
CA ILE A 266 -1.62 -17.26 -0.70
C ILE A 266 -0.12 -16.98 -0.52
N SER A 267 0.72 -18.02 -0.60
CA SER A 267 2.17 -17.83 -0.52
C SER A 267 2.70 -16.94 -1.64
N LEU A 268 2.11 -17.01 -2.84
CA LEU A 268 2.48 -16.21 -4.01
C LEU A 268 2.08 -14.73 -3.84
N ILE A 269 0.80 -14.46 -3.53
CA ILE A 269 0.30 -13.08 -3.50
C ILE A 269 0.74 -12.31 -2.24
N CYS A 270 1.05 -13.02 -1.15
CA CYS A 270 1.54 -12.45 0.11
C CYS A 270 3.07 -12.56 0.27
N ASP A 271 3.85 -12.73 -0.81
CA ASP A 271 5.32 -12.73 -0.75
C ASP A 271 5.87 -11.30 -0.63
N VAL A 272 6.27 -10.95 0.59
CA VAL A 272 6.87 -9.65 0.92
C VAL A 272 8.18 -9.40 0.17
N ARG A 273 8.97 -10.45 -0.14
CA ARG A 273 10.23 -10.30 -0.90
C ARG A 273 9.94 -9.91 -2.33
N MET A 274 8.95 -10.54 -2.95
CA MET A 274 8.47 -10.18 -4.29
C MET A 274 7.98 -8.73 -4.30
N MET A 275 7.19 -8.31 -3.30
CA MET A 275 6.76 -6.91 -3.16
C MET A 275 7.95 -5.94 -3.09
N LYS A 276 8.94 -6.22 -2.22
CA LYS A 276 10.18 -5.42 -2.10
C LYS A 276 10.94 -5.32 -3.44
N GLN A 277 11.10 -6.44 -4.13
CA GLN A 277 11.80 -6.48 -5.43
C GLN A 277 11.09 -5.65 -6.49
N ARG A 278 9.76 -5.74 -6.59
CA ARG A 278 9.00 -4.94 -7.55
C ARG A 278 9.07 -3.44 -7.28
N MET A 279 9.18 -3.04 -6.03
CA MET A 279 9.36 -1.63 -5.67
C MET A 279 10.74 -1.12 -6.11
N MET A 280 11.78 -1.95 -5.96
CA MET A 280 13.10 -1.61 -6.48
C MET A 280 13.08 -1.41 -8.00
N GLU A 281 12.37 -2.28 -8.75
CA GLU A 281 12.19 -2.12 -10.21
C GLU A 281 11.49 -0.81 -10.60
N LEU A 282 10.65 -0.26 -9.71
CA LEU A 282 9.96 1.03 -9.92
C LEU A 282 10.77 2.24 -9.44
N GLY A 283 11.98 2.00 -8.90
CA GLY A 283 12.90 3.03 -8.40
C GLY A 283 12.72 3.38 -6.92
N TYR A 284 11.94 2.60 -6.18
CA TYR A 284 11.75 2.74 -4.74
C TYR A 284 12.52 1.65 -3.98
N ASN A 285 13.60 2.03 -3.30
CA ASN A 285 14.42 1.06 -2.56
C ASN A 285 13.81 0.77 -1.19
N ALA A 286 13.05 -0.33 -1.13
CA ALA A 286 12.36 -0.84 0.05
C ALA A 286 13.27 -1.16 1.25
N GLU A 287 14.55 -1.46 1.02
CA GLU A 287 15.51 -1.76 2.10
C GLU A 287 15.99 -0.49 2.79
N LYS A 288 16.11 0.60 2.03
CA LYS A 288 16.57 1.90 2.53
C LYS A 288 15.41 2.78 2.99
N LEU A 289 14.20 2.46 2.53
CA LEU A 289 12.93 3.14 2.82
C LEU A 289 11.89 2.05 3.11
N PRO A 290 11.73 1.64 4.39
CA PRO A 290 10.90 0.49 4.73
C PRO A 290 9.44 0.69 4.31
N LEU A 291 8.86 -0.35 3.71
CA LEU A 291 7.54 -0.34 3.07
C LEU A 291 6.40 0.06 3.99
N GLY A 292 6.50 -0.35 5.25
CA GLY A 292 5.48 -0.06 6.26
C GLY A 292 5.56 1.35 6.83
N LYS A 293 6.38 2.26 6.28
CA LYS A 293 6.54 3.62 6.83
C LYS A 293 5.88 4.72 5.99
N LEU A 294 5.30 4.41 4.84
CA LEU A 294 4.61 5.42 4.03
C LEU A 294 3.14 5.51 4.45
N SER A 295 2.78 6.62 5.11
CA SER A 295 1.39 6.85 5.49
C SER A 295 0.48 7.02 4.27
N LYS A 296 -0.81 6.65 4.41
CA LYS A 296 -1.84 6.89 3.38
C LYS A 296 -1.88 8.36 2.94
N SER A 297 -1.69 9.29 3.87
CA SER A 297 -1.56 10.73 3.62
C SER A 297 -0.42 11.06 2.66
N THR A 298 0.75 10.43 2.83
CA THR A 298 1.91 10.61 1.94
C THR A 298 1.63 10.10 0.53
N ILE A 299 0.94 8.96 0.39
CA ILE A 299 0.53 8.39 -0.90
C ILE A 299 -0.45 9.34 -1.63
N LEU A 300 -1.46 9.87 -0.91
CA LEU A 300 -2.41 10.85 -1.47
C LEU A 300 -1.73 12.16 -1.91
N LYS A 301 -0.76 12.67 -1.14
CA LYS A 301 0.07 13.80 -1.55
C LYS A 301 0.87 13.49 -2.82
N GLY A 302 1.40 12.26 -2.94
CA GLY A 302 2.08 11.80 -4.15
C GLY A 302 1.18 11.85 -5.38
N TYR A 303 -0.07 11.37 -5.27
CA TYR A 303 -1.08 11.48 -6.32
C TYR A 303 -1.36 12.93 -6.73
N ASP A 304 -1.57 13.83 -5.75
CA ASP A 304 -1.85 15.25 -6.00
C ASP A 304 -0.74 15.91 -6.84
N VAL A 305 0.53 15.64 -6.51
CA VAL A 305 1.64 16.19 -7.30
C VAL A 305 1.65 15.64 -8.71
N LEU A 306 1.41 14.33 -8.90
CA LEU A 306 1.31 13.73 -10.24
C LEU A 306 0.15 14.33 -11.05
N ARG A 307 -0.96 14.68 -10.40
CA ARG A 307 -2.06 15.43 -11.02
C ARG A 307 -1.62 16.80 -11.51
N ARG A 308 -0.95 17.58 -10.66
CA ARG A 308 -0.37 18.88 -11.06
C ARG A 308 0.67 18.74 -12.17
N ILE A 309 1.46 17.68 -12.20
CA ILE A 309 2.39 17.38 -13.31
C ILE A 309 1.60 17.13 -14.59
N CYS A 310 0.57 16.28 -14.55
CA CYS A 310 -0.27 15.97 -15.69
C CYS A 310 -0.86 17.22 -16.35
N GLU A 311 -1.33 18.18 -15.55
CA GLU A 311 -1.86 19.46 -16.01
C GLU A 311 -0.81 20.36 -16.67
N ASN A 312 0.49 20.13 -16.45
CA ASN A 312 1.58 20.94 -16.98
C ASN A 312 2.38 20.25 -18.11
N ILE A 313 2.20 18.95 -18.33
CA ILE A 313 2.78 18.26 -19.49
C ILE A 313 2.25 18.88 -20.79
N GLY A 314 3.13 19.12 -21.75
CA GLY A 314 2.79 19.73 -23.04
C GLY A 314 2.73 21.26 -23.03
N LYS A 315 2.81 21.91 -21.86
CA LYS A 315 3.05 23.36 -21.76
C LYS A 315 4.54 23.66 -21.92
N SER A 316 4.88 24.85 -22.43
CA SER A 316 6.29 25.27 -22.62
C SER A 316 7.03 25.63 -21.33
N ASP A 317 6.58 25.16 -20.16
CA ASP A 317 7.12 25.51 -18.84
C ASP A 317 7.90 24.33 -18.25
N THR A 318 9.11 24.14 -18.75
CA THR A 318 10.02 23.08 -18.30
C THR A 318 10.47 23.28 -16.86
N GLU A 319 10.68 24.52 -16.43
CA GLU A 319 11.10 24.84 -15.06
C GLU A 319 10.02 24.39 -14.07
N LYS A 320 8.74 24.60 -14.39
CA LYS A 320 7.65 24.13 -13.54
C LYS A 320 7.58 22.61 -13.43
N LEU A 321 7.84 21.90 -14.52
CA LEU A 321 7.89 20.43 -14.49
C LEU A 321 9.06 19.91 -13.66
N GLU A 322 10.21 20.60 -13.67
CA GLU A 322 11.33 20.28 -12.79
C GLU A 322 11.00 20.52 -11.31
N GLU A 323 10.33 21.64 -11.00
CA GLU A 323 9.86 21.94 -9.64
C GLU A 323 8.91 20.85 -9.12
N LEU A 324 7.86 20.54 -9.89
CA LEU A 324 6.85 19.55 -9.51
C LEU A 324 7.44 18.13 -9.43
N SER A 325 8.37 17.79 -10.33
CA SER A 325 9.12 16.52 -10.24
C SER A 325 9.95 16.46 -8.96
N GLY A 326 10.59 17.57 -8.56
CA GLY A 326 11.30 17.68 -7.29
C GLY A 326 10.38 17.55 -6.08
N GLU A 327 9.20 18.15 -6.13
CA GLU A 327 8.17 18.01 -5.10
C GLU A 327 7.72 16.54 -4.96
N PHE A 328 7.46 15.86 -6.08
CA PHE A 328 7.09 14.44 -6.09
C PHE A 328 8.18 13.56 -5.46
N TYR A 329 9.44 13.74 -5.86
CA TYR A 329 10.56 12.98 -5.30
C TYR A 329 10.91 13.35 -3.85
N THR A 330 10.46 14.53 -3.40
CA THR A 330 10.54 14.93 -2.00
C THR A 330 9.53 14.16 -1.16
N ILE A 331 8.30 13.98 -1.64
CA ILE A 331 7.22 13.27 -0.94
C ILE A 331 7.40 11.75 -1.03
N ILE A 332 7.75 11.23 -2.21
CA ILE A 332 8.01 9.81 -2.46
C ILE A 332 9.52 9.67 -2.73
N PRO A 333 10.34 9.28 -1.74
CA PRO A 333 11.79 9.26 -1.91
C PRO A 333 12.21 8.18 -2.90
N HIS A 334 13.22 8.50 -3.72
CA HIS A 334 13.75 7.61 -4.75
C HIS A 334 15.26 7.52 -4.66
N ASP A 335 15.79 6.33 -4.98
CA ASP A 335 17.22 6.09 -5.12
C ASP A 335 17.61 6.24 -6.60
N PHE A 336 18.18 7.40 -6.95
CA PHE A 336 18.66 7.69 -8.29
C PHE A 336 20.17 7.41 -8.46
N GLY A 337 20.82 6.78 -7.48
CA GLY A 337 22.28 6.68 -7.45
C GLY A 337 22.94 8.05 -7.62
N PHE A 338 24.05 8.15 -8.34
CA PHE A 338 24.74 9.42 -8.60
C PHE A 338 24.36 10.08 -9.94
N ASN A 339 23.28 9.63 -10.56
CA ASN A 339 22.79 10.19 -11.82
C ASN A 339 22.24 11.62 -11.63
N LYS A 340 22.20 12.39 -12.72
CA LYS A 340 21.74 13.77 -12.70
C LYS A 340 20.21 13.80 -12.60
N MET A 341 19.69 14.49 -11.59
CA MET A 341 18.24 14.53 -11.30
C MET A 341 17.39 14.99 -12.50
N ARG A 342 17.90 15.90 -13.34
CA ARG A 342 17.22 16.41 -14.54
C ARG A 342 16.82 15.33 -15.55
N GLU A 343 17.50 14.19 -15.55
CA GLU A 343 17.16 13.06 -16.42
C GLU A 343 15.84 12.38 -15.97
N PHE A 344 15.49 12.56 -14.69
CA PHE A 344 14.29 12.01 -14.07
C PHE A 344 13.13 13.02 -13.98
N THR A 345 13.21 14.16 -14.66
CA THR A 345 12.07 15.08 -14.80
C THR A 345 10.89 14.33 -15.42
N ILE A 346 9.72 14.45 -14.81
CA ILE A 346 8.46 13.84 -15.27
C ILE A 346 7.84 14.78 -16.28
N ASP A 347 8.32 14.70 -17.53
CA ASP A 347 8.06 15.65 -18.60
C ASP A 347 7.12 15.11 -19.70
N ASN A 348 6.70 13.85 -19.60
CA ASN A 348 5.85 13.22 -20.61
C ASN A 348 4.89 12.19 -19.99
N HIS A 349 3.82 11.89 -20.73
CA HIS A 349 2.76 10.99 -20.27
C HIS A 349 3.25 9.57 -19.96
N TYR A 350 4.30 9.08 -20.63
CA TYR A 350 4.87 7.76 -20.33
C TYR A 350 5.53 7.74 -18.95
N LYS A 351 6.40 8.70 -18.64
CA LYS A 351 7.02 8.83 -17.30
C LYS A 351 5.96 9.03 -16.22
N LEU A 352 4.96 9.88 -16.47
CA LEU A 352 3.84 10.09 -15.57
C LEU A 352 3.10 8.78 -15.26
N LYS A 353 2.74 8.01 -16.29
CA LYS A 353 2.06 6.72 -16.13
C LYS A 353 2.90 5.75 -15.31
N CYS A 354 4.20 5.64 -15.57
CA CYS A 354 5.10 4.79 -14.79
C CYS A 354 5.12 5.18 -13.29
N LYS A 355 5.10 6.49 -12.98
CA LYS A 355 5.06 6.98 -11.59
C LYS A 355 3.69 6.79 -10.94
N LEU A 356 2.60 6.92 -11.70
CA LEU A 356 1.26 6.61 -11.20
C LEU A 356 1.14 5.14 -10.80
N GLU A 357 1.52 4.23 -11.69
CA GLU A 357 1.50 2.78 -11.43
C GLU A 357 2.37 2.39 -10.21
N MET A 358 3.41 3.17 -9.93
CA MET A 358 4.24 2.99 -8.74
C MET A 358 3.53 3.47 -7.46
N VAL A 359 2.87 4.63 -7.47
CA VAL A 359 2.11 5.13 -6.31
C VAL A 359 0.92 4.21 -6.01
N GLU A 360 0.28 3.65 -7.04
CA GLU A 360 -0.74 2.60 -6.89
C GLU A 360 -0.18 1.37 -6.19
N ALA A 361 0.93 0.82 -6.69
CA ALA A 361 1.58 -0.34 -6.08
C ALA A 361 2.03 -0.06 -4.63
N LEU A 362 2.51 1.15 -4.32
CA LEU A 362 2.86 1.57 -2.96
C LEU A 362 1.65 1.47 -2.02
N GLY A 363 0.47 1.91 -2.46
CA GLY A 363 -0.78 1.80 -1.69
C GLY A 363 -1.21 0.36 -1.43
N GLU A 364 -1.16 -0.50 -2.45
CA GLU A 364 -1.50 -1.93 -2.26
C GLU A 364 -0.57 -2.63 -1.29
N ILE A 365 0.72 -2.27 -1.32
CA ILE A 365 1.74 -2.86 -0.47
C ILE A 365 1.64 -2.35 0.97
N GLU A 366 1.25 -1.08 1.18
CA GLU A 366 0.93 -0.54 2.51
C GLU A 366 -0.19 -1.36 3.15
N ILE A 367 -1.30 -1.56 2.43
CA ILE A 367 -2.42 -2.39 2.86
C ILE A 367 -1.95 -3.82 3.16
N ALA A 368 -1.22 -4.45 2.23
CA ALA A 368 -0.72 -5.81 2.41
C ALA A 368 0.19 -5.95 3.64
N THR A 369 1.06 -4.97 3.87
CA THR A 369 1.99 -4.96 5.00
C THR A 369 1.25 -4.75 6.33
N SER A 370 0.22 -3.90 6.34
CA SER A 370 -0.66 -3.68 7.49
C SER A 370 -1.37 -4.99 7.87
N LEU A 371 -1.99 -5.65 6.89
CA LEU A 371 -2.69 -6.94 7.09
C LEU A 371 -1.80 -8.07 7.59
N ILE A 372 -0.53 -8.11 7.17
CA ILE A 372 0.43 -9.15 7.59
C ILE A 372 0.92 -8.93 9.03
N LYS A 373 0.91 -7.69 9.55
CA LYS A 373 1.47 -7.36 10.87
C LYS A 373 0.51 -7.60 12.03
N ASP A 374 -0.79 -7.41 11.82
CA ASP A 374 -1.80 -7.52 12.87
C ASP A 374 -1.91 -8.93 13.49
N ASP A 375 -1.41 -9.98 12.83
CA ASP A 375 -1.61 -11.39 13.26
C ASP A 375 -0.30 -12.12 13.67
N ILE A 376 0.84 -11.40 13.76
CA ILE A 376 2.15 -12.00 14.12
C ILE A 376 2.17 -12.54 15.57
N TYR A 377 1.25 -12.08 16.40
CA TYR A 377 1.18 -12.45 17.81
C TYR A 377 0.38 -13.73 18.09
N THR A 378 -0.26 -14.34 17.09
CA THR A 378 -1.34 -15.29 17.35
C THR A 378 -1.24 -16.70 16.80
N GLN A 379 -0.40 -17.08 15.81
CA GLN A 379 -0.71 -18.34 15.08
C GLN A 379 0.45 -19.32 14.77
N GLU A 380 0.17 -20.59 15.07
CA GLU A 380 0.90 -21.80 14.67
C GLU A 380 0.92 -22.02 13.13
N ASP A 381 -0.02 -21.39 12.39
CA ASP A 381 -0.18 -21.50 10.93
C ASP A 381 -0.19 -20.12 10.24
N PRO A 382 0.98 -19.60 9.83
CA PRO A 382 1.11 -18.27 9.23
C PRO A 382 0.39 -18.09 7.89
N LEU A 383 0.14 -19.17 7.13
CA LEU A 383 -0.56 -19.07 5.84
C LEU A 383 -2.06 -18.93 6.06
N TYR A 384 -2.62 -19.65 7.04
CA TYR A 384 -4.02 -19.52 7.40
C TYR A 384 -4.35 -18.13 7.95
N SER A 385 -3.47 -17.55 8.78
CA SER A 385 -3.63 -16.17 9.27
C SER A 385 -3.71 -15.18 8.10
N LYS A 386 -2.75 -15.26 7.17
CA LYS A 386 -2.73 -14.41 5.97
C LYS A 386 -4.00 -14.58 5.13
N TYR A 387 -4.46 -15.82 4.93
CA TYR A 387 -5.71 -16.09 4.23
C TYR A 387 -6.92 -15.45 4.93
N HIS A 388 -7.01 -15.59 6.26
CA HIS A 388 -8.09 -15.02 7.04
C HIS A 388 -8.11 -13.48 6.98
N CYS A 389 -6.94 -12.83 6.97
CA CYS A 389 -6.82 -11.38 6.78
C CYS A 389 -7.37 -10.89 5.43
N LEU A 390 -7.42 -11.75 4.39
CA LEU A 390 -8.01 -11.37 3.11
C LEU A 390 -9.53 -11.27 3.17
N ARG A 391 -10.22 -11.87 4.15
CA ARG A 391 -11.69 -11.84 4.25
C ARG A 391 -12.37 -12.18 2.91
N CYS A 392 -11.78 -13.14 2.20
CA CYS A 392 -12.17 -13.56 0.87
C CYS A 392 -12.11 -15.08 0.80
N GLU A 393 -13.27 -15.70 0.69
CA GLU A 393 -13.39 -17.14 0.55
C GLU A 393 -12.93 -17.56 -0.84
N LEU A 394 -11.95 -18.47 -0.91
CA LEU A 394 -11.45 -19.05 -2.15
C LEU A 394 -11.78 -20.54 -2.19
N VAL A 395 -12.57 -20.95 -3.17
CA VAL A 395 -12.92 -22.35 -3.40
C VAL A 395 -12.26 -22.82 -4.70
N PRO A 396 -11.27 -23.73 -4.65
CA PRO A 396 -10.65 -24.25 -5.87
C PRO A 396 -11.67 -24.96 -6.75
N LEU A 397 -11.66 -24.67 -8.06
CA LEU A 397 -12.51 -25.37 -9.01
C LEU A 397 -11.81 -26.62 -9.54
N ASP A 398 -12.58 -27.70 -9.65
CA ASP A 398 -12.13 -28.95 -10.27
C ASP A 398 -12.16 -28.84 -11.80
N VAL A 399 -11.15 -29.43 -12.45
CA VAL A 399 -10.90 -29.35 -13.90
C VAL A 399 -12.07 -29.87 -14.76
N GLY A 400 -12.93 -30.72 -14.20
CA GLY A 400 -14.14 -31.24 -14.87
C GLY A 400 -15.43 -30.48 -14.59
N SER A 401 -15.40 -29.44 -13.76
CA SER A 401 -16.61 -28.69 -13.40
C SER A 401 -17.10 -27.82 -14.57
N LYS A 402 -18.42 -27.63 -14.67
CA LYS A 402 -19.03 -26.78 -15.71
C LYS A 402 -18.46 -25.36 -15.71
N GLU A 403 -18.19 -24.82 -14.52
CA GLU A 403 -17.63 -23.48 -14.34
C GLU A 403 -16.18 -23.42 -14.81
N PHE A 404 -15.35 -24.42 -14.48
CA PHE A 404 -13.98 -24.51 -14.98
C PHE A 404 -13.95 -24.53 -16.50
N SER A 405 -14.73 -25.42 -17.14
CA SER A 405 -14.75 -25.52 -18.61
C SER A 405 -15.26 -24.25 -19.30
N MET A 406 -16.19 -23.52 -18.66
CA MET A 406 -16.69 -22.24 -19.17
C MET A 406 -15.59 -21.16 -19.12
N ILE A 407 -14.87 -21.04 -18.01
CA ILE A 407 -13.76 -20.09 -17.86
C ILE A 407 -12.59 -20.46 -18.77
N GLU A 408 -12.21 -21.74 -18.84
CA GLU A 408 -11.16 -22.23 -19.76
C GLU A 408 -11.51 -21.90 -21.22
N LYS A 409 -12.76 -22.16 -21.63
CA LYS A 409 -13.25 -21.81 -22.97
C LYS A 409 -13.18 -20.29 -23.18
N TYR A 410 -13.52 -19.49 -22.18
CA TYR A 410 -13.49 -18.03 -22.28
C TYR A 410 -12.05 -17.51 -22.46
N ILE A 411 -11.09 -18.01 -21.68
CA ILE A 411 -9.66 -17.69 -21.82
C ILE A 411 -9.16 -18.09 -23.20
N ARG A 412 -9.40 -19.33 -23.62
CA ARG A 412 -8.91 -19.85 -24.90
C ARG A 412 -9.48 -19.09 -26.09
N ASN A 413 -10.77 -18.74 -26.05
CA ASN A 413 -11.40 -18.05 -27.17
C ASN A 413 -11.00 -16.57 -27.24
N THR A 414 -10.79 -15.91 -26.10
CA THR A 414 -10.54 -14.45 -26.07
C THR A 414 -9.10 -14.06 -25.75
N GLY A 415 -8.20 -15.03 -25.67
CA GLY A 415 -6.78 -14.85 -25.45
C GLY A 415 -5.99 -14.33 -26.66
N ASP A 416 -6.58 -14.35 -27.87
CA ASP A 416 -5.89 -14.14 -29.17
C ASP A 416 -4.66 -15.04 -29.38
N GLU A 417 -4.06 -14.98 -30.57
CA GLU A 417 -2.68 -15.45 -30.79
C GLU A 417 -1.70 -14.51 -30.08
N THR A 418 -1.69 -14.53 -28.75
CA THR A 418 -0.62 -13.89 -27.99
C THR A 418 0.71 -14.56 -28.35
N HIS A 419 1.81 -13.80 -28.41
CA HIS A 419 3.18 -14.36 -28.47
C HIS A 419 3.54 -15.26 -27.27
N TYR A 420 2.59 -15.47 -26.36
CA TYR A 420 2.70 -16.24 -25.15
C TYR A 420 1.70 -17.39 -25.19
N ARG A 421 2.17 -18.57 -24.80
CA ARG A 421 1.36 -19.70 -24.38
C ARG A 421 0.84 -19.41 -22.97
N ILE A 422 -0.47 -19.59 -22.81
CA ILE A 422 -1.16 -19.42 -21.53
C ILE A 422 -1.35 -20.80 -20.91
N ASP A 423 -0.73 -21.05 -19.77
CA ASP A 423 -0.91 -22.29 -19.00
C ASP A 423 -1.74 -21.96 -17.75
N ILE A 424 -3.00 -22.41 -17.71
CA ILE A 424 -3.89 -22.23 -16.55
C ILE A 424 -3.36 -23.14 -15.43
N VAL A 425 -3.00 -22.53 -14.29
CA VAL A 425 -2.46 -23.25 -13.13
C VAL A 425 -3.57 -23.62 -12.17
N GLN A 426 -4.41 -22.64 -11.79
CA GLN A 426 -5.51 -22.86 -10.86
C GLN A 426 -6.61 -21.81 -11.07
N ILE A 427 -7.87 -22.24 -10.93
CA ILE A 427 -9.03 -21.35 -10.89
C ILE A 427 -9.69 -21.50 -9.51
N PHE A 428 -10.00 -20.38 -8.88
CA PHE A 428 -10.76 -20.32 -7.64
C PHE A 428 -12.07 -19.58 -7.89
N ARG A 429 -13.18 -20.10 -7.38
CA ARG A 429 -14.33 -19.25 -7.10
C ARG A 429 -13.98 -18.36 -5.92
N ALA A 430 -14.23 -17.06 -6.04
CA ALA A 430 -13.90 -16.08 -5.02
C ALA A 430 -15.20 -15.47 -4.47
N SER A 431 -15.28 -15.31 -3.14
CA SER A 431 -16.38 -14.59 -2.50
C SER A 431 -15.84 -13.69 -1.40
N ARG A 432 -15.89 -12.38 -1.64
CA ARG A 432 -15.43 -11.37 -0.67
C ARG A 432 -16.51 -11.04 0.35
N GLU A 433 -16.09 -10.87 1.59
CA GLU A 433 -16.98 -10.45 2.68
C GLU A 433 -17.65 -9.10 2.36
N GLY A 434 -18.98 -9.04 2.51
CA GLY A 434 -19.80 -7.84 2.30
C GLY A 434 -19.98 -7.42 0.84
N GLU A 435 -19.33 -8.06 -0.13
CA GLU A 435 -19.42 -7.67 -1.54
C GLU A 435 -20.78 -8.03 -2.15
N ASN A 436 -21.31 -9.22 -1.81
CA ASN A 436 -22.66 -9.60 -2.19
C ASN A 436 -23.71 -8.65 -1.60
N GLU A 437 -23.55 -8.20 -0.35
CA GLU A 437 -24.44 -7.24 0.31
C GLU A 437 -24.50 -5.91 -0.44
N ARG A 438 -23.35 -5.37 -0.85
CA ARG A 438 -23.27 -4.11 -1.62
C ARG A 438 -23.86 -4.29 -3.03
N PHE A 439 -23.56 -5.41 -3.67
CA PHE A 439 -24.01 -5.72 -5.02
C PHE A 439 -25.52 -6.05 -5.10
N LYS A 440 -26.19 -6.40 -3.98
CA LYS A 440 -27.64 -6.71 -3.94
C LYS A 440 -28.51 -5.69 -4.68
N LYS A 441 -28.18 -4.39 -4.58
CA LYS A 441 -28.93 -3.30 -5.24
C LYS A 441 -28.90 -3.37 -6.77
N PHE A 442 -27.97 -4.15 -7.34
CA PHE A 442 -27.82 -4.34 -8.78
C PHE A 442 -28.19 -5.75 -9.29
N PHE A 443 -28.67 -6.67 -8.43
CA PHE A 443 -29.07 -8.01 -8.86
C PHE A 443 -30.17 -8.02 -9.93
N GLN A 444 -31.05 -7.01 -9.94
CA GLN A 444 -32.11 -6.88 -10.94
C GLN A 444 -31.73 -5.95 -12.10
N THR A 445 -30.52 -5.39 -12.09
CA THR A 445 -30.03 -4.56 -13.19
C THR A 445 -29.91 -5.41 -14.44
N LYS A 446 -30.46 -4.91 -15.56
CA LYS A 446 -30.26 -5.50 -16.89
C LYS A 446 -28.80 -5.38 -17.32
N ASN A 447 -28.37 -6.21 -18.27
CA ASN A 447 -27.01 -6.15 -18.84
C ASN A 447 -25.92 -6.31 -17.75
N ARG A 448 -25.94 -7.46 -17.07
CA ARG A 448 -24.82 -7.88 -16.21
C ARG A 448 -23.92 -8.80 -17.01
N MET A 449 -22.62 -8.51 -16.99
CA MET A 449 -21.64 -9.24 -17.77
C MET A 449 -20.52 -9.77 -16.88
N LEU A 450 -20.01 -10.95 -17.19
CA LEU A 450 -18.80 -11.48 -16.58
C LEU A 450 -17.59 -10.99 -17.39
N LEU A 451 -16.76 -10.13 -16.80
CA LEU A 451 -15.68 -9.43 -17.51
C LEU A 451 -14.32 -9.58 -16.82
N TRP A 452 -13.25 -9.47 -17.60
CA TRP A 452 -11.87 -9.60 -17.16
C TRP A 452 -11.32 -8.32 -16.57
N HIS A 453 -10.64 -8.43 -15.42
CA HIS A 453 -9.78 -7.38 -14.86
C HIS A 453 -8.40 -7.94 -14.52
N GLY A 454 -7.37 -7.31 -15.07
CA GLY A 454 -5.97 -7.68 -14.84
C GLY A 454 -5.25 -6.62 -14.02
N SER A 455 -4.41 -7.06 -13.10
CA SER A 455 -3.61 -6.20 -12.23
C SER A 455 -2.29 -6.89 -11.89
N ARG A 456 -1.29 -6.11 -11.49
CA ARG A 456 0.04 -6.62 -11.11
C ARG A 456 -0.06 -7.58 -9.94
N LEU A 457 0.87 -8.54 -9.87
CA LEU A 457 0.86 -9.57 -8.83
C LEU A 457 0.85 -8.97 -7.40
N THR A 458 1.57 -7.87 -7.19
CA THR A 458 1.67 -7.13 -5.92
C THR A 458 0.34 -6.58 -5.42
N ASN A 459 -0.63 -6.39 -6.31
CA ASN A 459 -1.88 -5.69 -5.98
C ASN A 459 -2.95 -6.64 -5.45
N TRP A 460 -2.81 -7.95 -5.65
CA TRP A 460 -3.88 -8.91 -5.33
C TRP A 460 -4.14 -9.07 -3.84
N THR A 461 -3.16 -8.85 -2.97
CA THR A 461 -3.40 -8.86 -1.52
C THR A 461 -4.35 -7.73 -1.12
N GLY A 462 -4.18 -6.52 -1.66
CA GLY A 462 -5.10 -5.40 -1.44
C GLY A 462 -6.45 -5.57 -2.16
N ILE A 463 -6.45 -6.05 -3.40
CA ILE A 463 -7.70 -6.28 -4.17
C ILE A 463 -8.55 -7.39 -3.54
N LEU A 464 -7.95 -8.47 -3.04
CA LEU A 464 -8.68 -9.57 -2.40
C LEU A 464 -9.08 -9.26 -0.96
N SER A 465 -8.45 -8.30 -0.28
CA SER A 465 -8.85 -7.85 1.07
C SER A 465 -9.89 -6.73 1.09
N GLU A 466 -9.70 -5.68 0.28
CA GLU A 466 -10.57 -4.48 0.29
C GLU A 466 -11.45 -4.31 -0.96
N GLY A 467 -11.05 -4.90 -2.09
CA GLY A 467 -11.82 -4.91 -3.34
C GLY A 467 -11.17 -4.06 -4.41
N LEU A 468 -11.78 -4.01 -5.59
CA LEU A 468 -11.35 -3.07 -6.63
C LEU A 468 -11.79 -1.65 -6.24
N ARG A 469 -10.84 -0.71 -6.25
CA ARG A 469 -11.07 0.69 -5.86
C ARG A 469 -10.94 1.62 -7.06
N ILE A 470 -11.76 2.66 -7.09
CA ILE A 470 -11.58 3.78 -8.01
C ILE A 470 -10.41 4.62 -7.50
N ALA A 471 -9.55 5.08 -8.41
CA ALA A 471 -8.45 5.96 -8.06
C ALA A 471 -8.95 7.20 -7.29
N PRO A 472 -8.23 7.63 -6.24
CA PRO A 472 -8.67 8.74 -5.41
C PRO A 472 -8.76 10.05 -6.21
N PRO A 473 -9.56 11.04 -5.80
CA PRO A 473 -9.71 12.33 -6.49
C PRO A 473 -8.38 13.08 -6.70
N GLU A 474 -7.40 12.84 -5.84
CA GLU A 474 -6.04 13.35 -5.90
C GLU A 474 -5.25 12.83 -7.10
N ALA A 475 -5.59 11.65 -7.63
CA ALA A 475 -4.85 11.01 -8.71
C ALA A 475 -5.11 11.69 -10.08
N PRO A 476 -4.08 11.89 -10.92
CA PRO A 476 -4.27 12.32 -12.30
C PRO A 476 -5.15 11.30 -13.03
N SER A 477 -6.11 11.81 -13.80
CA SER A 477 -6.75 10.97 -14.80
C SER A 477 -5.80 10.76 -15.97
N THR A 478 -5.08 9.64 -15.95
CA THR A 478 -4.16 9.24 -17.05
C THR A 478 -4.87 8.51 -18.17
N HIS A 479 -6.08 8.02 -17.91
CA HIS A 479 -6.95 7.46 -18.92
C HIS A 479 -7.77 8.59 -19.56
N SER A 480 -7.94 8.54 -20.88
CA SER A 480 -8.82 9.47 -21.61
C SER A 480 -10.30 9.43 -21.17
N LEU A 481 -10.62 8.54 -20.23
CA LEU A 481 -11.95 8.10 -19.83
C LEU A 481 -12.28 8.42 -18.37
N GLY A 482 -11.44 9.17 -17.64
CA GLY A 482 -11.70 9.53 -16.25
C GLY A 482 -11.14 8.51 -15.23
N ASN A 483 -11.47 8.69 -13.96
CA ASN A 483 -11.11 7.76 -12.89
C ASN A 483 -12.31 6.81 -12.66
N GLY A 484 -12.19 5.57 -13.13
CA GLY A 484 -13.20 4.52 -12.98
C GLY A 484 -12.56 3.13 -12.93
N LEU A 485 -13.37 2.09 -12.81
CA LEU A 485 -12.91 0.70 -12.90
C LEU A 485 -13.07 0.19 -14.32
N TYR A 486 -11.97 -0.33 -14.87
CA TYR A 486 -11.87 -0.76 -16.26
C TYR A 486 -11.93 -2.28 -16.38
N PHE A 487 -12.77 -2.75 -17.30
CA PHE A 487 -12.99 -4.15 -17.59
C PHE A 487 -12.93 -4.41 -19.10
N ALA A 488 -12.57 -5.63 -19.47
CA ALA A 488 -12.56 -6.08 -20.86
C ALA A 488 -13.36 -7.38 -21.03
N ASP A 489 -13.97 -7.55 -22.18
CA ASP A 489 -14.57 -8.82 -22.60
C ASP A 489 -13.54 -9.77 -23.23
N MET A 490 -12.31 -9.28 -23.50
CA MET A 490 -11.22 -10.04 -24.09
C MET A 490 -10.09 -10.30 -23.09
N PHE A 491 -9.75 -11.57 -22.85
CA PHE A 491 -8.61 -11.95 -21.99
C PHE A 491 -7.30 -11.29 -22.47
N SER A 492 -7.07 -11.25 -23.78
CA SER A 492 -5.88 -10.65 -24.41
C SER A 492 -5.69 -9.16 -24.14
N LYS A 493 -6.76 -8.45 -23.73
CA LYS A 493 -6.70 -7.04 -23.34
C LYS A 493 -6.32 -6.87 -21.87
N SER A 494 -6.81 -7.74 -21.00
CA SER A 494 -6.57 -7.62 -19.55
C SER A 494 -5.26 -8.29 -19.11
N ALA A 495 -4.82 -9.37 -19.76
CA ALA A 495 -3.61 -10.11 -19.38
C ALA A 495 -2.30 -9.29 -19.35
N PRO A 496 -2.05 -8.34 -20.29
CA PRO A 496 -0.85 -7.50 -20.23
C PRO A 496 -0.73 -6.63 -18.96
N TYR A 497 -1.86 -6.32 -18.30
CA TYR A 497 -1.86 -5.55 -17.05
C TYR A 497 -1.28 -6.33 -15.86
N CYS A 498 -1.18 -7.66 -15.97
CA CYS A 498 -0.50 -8.49 -14.96
C CYS A 498 1.02 -8.23 -14.91
N ARG A 499 1.60 -7.65 -15.97
CA ARG A 499 3.05 -7.37 -16.09
C ARG A 499 3.95 -8.60 -15.89
N ALA A 500 3.43 -9.80 -16.16
CA ALA A 500 4.23 -11.03 -16.17
C ALA A 500 5.21 -11.03 -17.36
N ASN A 501 6.34 -11.70 -17.18
CA ASN A 501 7.42 -11.80 -18.16
C ASN A 501 8.12 -13.16 -18.07
N TRP A 502 9.13 -13.40 -18.90
CA TRP A 502 9.81 -14.71 -18.97
C TRP A 502 10.60 -15.08 -17.71
N ILE A 503 11.00 -14.10 -16.88
CA ILE A 503 11.66 -14.32 -15.58
C ILE A 503 10.59 -14.63 -14.51
N ASN A 504 9.51 -13.84 -14.52
CA ASN A 504 8.42 -13.88 -13.56
C ASN A 504 7.10 -14.11 -14.32
N SER A 505 6.84 -15.38 -14.64
CA SER A 505 5.73 -15.79 -15.51
C SER A 505 4.40 -15.97 -14.79
N ASP A 506 4.41 -16.09 -13.45
CA ASP A 506 3.20 -16.16 -12.63
C ASP A 506 2.36 -14.89 -12.80
N ALA A 507 1.09 -15.09 -13.13
CA ALA A 507 0.11 -14.02 -13.30
C ALA A 507 -1.21 -14.42 -12.63
N VAL A 508 -1.95 -13.39 -12.22
CA VAL A 508 -3.29 -13.52 -11.66
C VAL A 508 -4.22 -12.55 -12.37
N LEU A 509 -5.41 -13.02 -12.68
CA LEU A 509 -6.51 -12.25 -13.27
C LEU A 509 -7.80 -12.59 -12.53
N VAL A 510 -8.75 -11.66 -12.52
CA VAL A 510 -10.09 -11.94 -11.98
C VAL A 510 -11.17 -11.80 -13.05
N LEU A 511 -12.22 -12.59 -12.87
CA LEU A 511 -13.51 -12.39 -13.52
C LEU A 511 -14.45 -11.74 -12.52
N CYS A 512 -15.04 -10.62 -12.92
CA CYS A 512 -16.00 -9.88 -12.13
C CYS A 512 -17.36 -9.91 -12.82
N GLU A 513 -18.43 -10.12 -12.06
CA GLU A 513 -19.76 -9.77 -12.52
C GLU A 513 -19.93 -8.26 -12.39
N VAL A 514 -20.17 -7.60 -13.52
CA VAL A 514 -20.27 -6.15 -13.64
C VAL A 514 -21.70 -5.80 -14.05
N ALA A 515 -22.39 -5.03 -13.22
CA ALA A 515 -23.72 -4.52 -13.53
C ALA A 515 -23.64 -3.27 -14.42
N LEU A 516 -23.56 -3.46 -15.74
CA LEU A 516 -23.33 -2.35 -16.68
C LEU A 516 -24.58 -1.49 -16.90
N GLY A 517 -25.78 -2.07 -16.81
CA GLY A 517 -27.03 -1.38 -17.06
C GLY A 517 -27.10 -0.74 -18.45
N ASP A 518 -27.72 0.43 -18.52
CA ASP A 518 -27.70 1.24 -19.73
C ASP A 518 -26.34 1.93 -19.86
N MET A 519 -25.61 1.55 -20.91
CA MET A 519 -24.27 2.05 -21.19
C MET A 519 -24.32 3.35 -22.01
N LEU A 520 -23.38 4.25 -21.77
CA LEU A 520 -23.11 5.41 -22.62
C LEU A 520 -21.99 5.07 -23.61
N ASP A 521 -22.18 5.38 -24.89
CA ASP A 521 -21.13 5.18 -25.88
C ASP A 521 -20.02 6.24 -25.75
N TYR A 522 -18.77 5.79 -25.80
CA TYR A 522 -17.60 6.65 -25.60
C TYR A 522 -17.57 7.91 -26.46
N GLY A 523 -17.99 7.83 -27.73
CA GLY A 523 -18.00 9.00 -28.62
C GLY A 523 -18.84 10.17 -28.12
N SER A 524 -19.74 9.93 -27.16
CA SER A 524 -20.59 10.93 -26.50
C SER A 524 -20.16 11.23 -25.05
N PHE A 525 -19.10 10.60 -24.55
CA PHE A 525 -18.67 10.75 -23.16
C PHE A 525 -17.67 11.90 -22.99
N ASN A 526 -18.01 12.84 -22.11
CA ASN A 526 -17.08 13.83 -21.60
C ASN A 526 -16.55 13.35 -20.24
N CYS A 527 -15.26 13.05 -20.15
CA CYS A 527 -14.60 12.53 -18.95
C CYS A 527 -14.62 13.50 -17.75
N GLN A 528 -14.93 14.78 -17.98
CA GLN A 528 -15.10 15.79 -16.92
C GLN A 528 -16.55 15.90 -16.41
N ALA A 529 -17.51 15.19 -17.02
CA ALA A 529 -18.92 15.25 -16.68
C ALA A 529 -19.38 13.99 -15.93
N LYS A 530 -20.35 14.15 -15.02
CA LYS A 530 -21.07 13.02 -14.43
C LYS A 530 -21.82 12.25 -15.52
N LEU A 531 -21.96 10.94 -15.35
CA LEU A 531 -22.80 10.13 -16.21
C LEU A 531 -24.22 10.72 -16.33
N PRO A 532 -24.81 10.77 -17.54
CA PRO A 532 -26.19 11.19 -17.72
C PRO A 532 -27.15 10.35 -16.88
N LYS A 533 -28.27 10.96 -16.43
CA LYS A 533 -29.26 10.27 -15.61
C LYS A 533 -29.74 8.99 -16.30
N GLY A 534 -29.67 7.86 -15.58
CA GLY A 534 -30.08 6.54 -16.08
C GLY A 534 -28.97 5.74 -16.78
N LYS A 535 -27.81 6.35 -17.07
CA LYS A 535 -26.62 5.63 -17.52
C LYS A 535 -25.79 5.17 -16.31
N LEU A 536 -25.38 3.91 -16.32
CA LEU A 536 -24.64 3.28 -15.21
C LEU A 536 -23.16 3.05 -15.52
N SER A 537 -22.82 2.94 -16.81
CA SER A 537 -21.46 2.65 -17.28
C SER A 537 -21.17 3.31 -18.63
N VAL A 538 -19.90 3.29 -19.04
CA VAL A 538 -19.44 3.70 -20.38
C VAL A 538 -18.93 2.48 -21.12
N LYS A 539 -19.29 2.38 -22.41
CA LYS A 539 -18.71 1.40 -23.33
C LYS A 539 -17.82 2.11 -24.35
N VAL A 540 -16.59 1.62 -24.45
CA VAL A 540 -15.68 1.94 -25.55
C VAL A 540 -15.83 0.82 -26.58
N ALA A 541 -16.38 1.14 -27.76
CA ALA A 541 -16.59 0.16 -28.81
C ALA A 541 -15.30 -0.14 -29.58
N GLY A 542 -14.91 -1.41 -29.57
CA GLY A 542 -13.76 -1.96 -30.29
C GLY A 542 -14.14 -2.60 -31.63
N ARG A 543 -13.14 -2.77 -32.49
CA ARG A 543 -13.25 -3.47 -33.78
C ARG A 543 -13.30 -4.97 -33.59
N THR A 544 -12.45 -5.51 -32.73
CA THR A 544 -12.44 -6.95 -32.42
C THR A 544 -13.26 -7.17 -31.16
N VAL A 545 -14.34 -7.95 -31.29
CA VAL A 545 -15.26 -8.26 -30.19
C VAL A 545 -15.53 -9.76 -30.13
N PRO A 546 -15.90 -10.33 -28.97
CA PRO A 546 -16.38 -11.70 -28.92
C PRO A 546 -17.70 -11.86 -29.70
N ASP A 547 -17.82 -12.96 -30.46
CA ASP A 547 -19.06 -13.31 -31.16
C ASP A 547 -20.23 -13.48 -30.20
N SER A 548 -21.17 -12.54 -30.25
CA SER A 548 -22.36 -12.52 -29.39
C SER A 548 -23.29 -13.74 -29.55
N SER A 549 -23.26 -14.42 -30.70
CA SER A 549 -24.07 -15.63 -30.93
C SER A 549 -23.56 -16.84 -30.14
N GLN A 550 -22.30 -16.80 -29.73
CA GLN A 550 -21.64 -17.83 -28.93
C GLN A 550 -21.58 -17.47 -27.44
N ALA A 551 -22.15 -16.34 -27.04
CA ALA A 551 -22.22 -15.94 -25.65
C ALA A 551 -23.08 -16.92 -24.84
N GLN A 552 -22.70 -17.14 -23.59
CA GLN A 552 -23.43 -18.00 -22.67
C GLN A 552 -24.14 -17.14 -21.63
N VAL A 553 -25.41 -17.43 -21.35
CA VAL A 553 -26.16 -16.80 -20.26
C VAL A 553 -26.22 -17.78 -19.09
N LEU A 554 -25.83 -17.34 -17.89
CA LEU A 554 -25.91 -18.13 -16.67
C LEU A 554 -27.34 -18.17 -16.12
N GLU A 555 -27.62 -19.08 -15.18
CA GLU A 555 -28.96 -19.29 -14.61
C GLU A 555 -29.53 -18.03 -13.94
N ASP A 556 -28.66 -17.17 -13.42
CA ASP A 556 -29.01 -15.90 -12.79
C ASP A 556 -29.11 -14.72 -13.79
N GLY A 557 -28.90 -14.97 -15.08
CA GLY A 557 -29.03 -13.98 -16.16
C GLY A 557 -27.75 -13.21 -16.49
N VAL A 558 -26.60 -13.57 -15.91
CA VAL A 558 -25.31 -12.97 -16.24
C VAL A 558 -24.85 -13.43 -17.62
N LEU A 559 -24.43 -12.49 -18.48
CA LEU A 559 -23.89 -12.77 -19.81
C LEU A 559 -22.37 -13.00 -19.76
N VAL A 560 -21.92 -14.12 -20.30
CA VAL A 560 -20.50 -14.45 -20.45
C VAL A 560 -20.14 -14.37 -21.95
N PRO A 561 -19.42 -13.33 -22.39
CA PRO A 561 -19.10 -13.11 -23.80
C PRO A 561 -17.88 -13.95 -24.22
N LEU A 562 -18.02 -15.27 -24.15
CA LEU A 562 -16.95 -16.25 -24.41
C LEU A 562 -16.81 -16.70 -25.87
N GLY A 563 -17.44 -15.96 -26.79
CA GLY A 563 -17.38 -16.25 -28.22
C GLY A 563 -15.98 -16.06 -28.80
N LYS A 564 -15.70 -16.69 -29.94
CA LYS A 564 -14.47 -16.41 -30.68
C LYS A 564 -14.46 -14.95 -31.18
N PRO A 565 -13.28 -14.33 -31.34
CA PRO A 565 -13.20 -12.93 -31.74
C PRO A 565 -13.66 -12.78 -33.19
N VAL A 566 -14.48 -11.76 -33.44
CA VAL A 566 -14.93 -11.35 -34.78
C VAL A 566 -14.57 -9.89 -35.00
N GLU A 567 -14.22 -9.56 -36.24
CA GLU A 567 -14.00 -8.16 -36.63
C GLU A 567 -15.29 -7.49 -37.08
N LEU A 568 -15.59 -6.35 -36.47
CA LEU A 568 -16.68 -5.47 -36.86
C LEU A 568 -16.22 -4.43 -37.90
N PRO A 569 -17.15 -3.92 -38.73
CA PRO A 569 -16.89 -2.81 -39.64
C PRO A 569 -16.37 -1.56 -38.88
N TYR A 570 -15.57 -0.75 -39.56
CA TYR A 570 -14.96 0.46 -38.97
C TYR A 570 -15.99 1.47 -38.43
N SER A 571 -17.21 1.47 -38.97
CA SER A 571 -18.33 2.29 -38.51
C SER A 571 -18.89 1.89 -37.14
N GLN A 572 -18.55 0.69 -36.63
CA GLN A 572 -19.08 0.14 -35.38
C GLN A 572 -18.05 0.12 -34.24
N GLY A 573 -16.78 0.46 -34.51
CA GLY A 573 -15.73 0.53 -33.50
C GLY A 573 -14.46 1.20 -34.03
N MET A 574 -13.96 2.21 -33.31
CA MET A 574 -12.69 2.87 -33.63
C MET A 574 -11.50 2.28 -32.87
N TRP A 575 -11.75 1.64 -31.73
CA TRP A 575 -10.70 1.12 -30.86
C TRP A 575 -10.34 -0.32 -31.23
N PRO A 576 -9.16 -0.85 -30.87
CA PRO A 576 -8.82 -2.24 -31.18
C PRO A 576 -9.78 -3.26 -30.54
N ARG A 577 -10.16 -3.03 -29.28
CA ARG A 577 -10.99 -3.94 -28.47
C ARG A 577 -11.90 -3.18 -27.52
N ASN A 578 -13.02 -3.80 -27.14
CA ASN A 578 -13.99 -3.19 -26.23
C ASN A 578 -13.38 -2.86 -24.85
N GLU A 579 -13.96 -1.86 -24.20
CA GLU A 579 -13.70 -1.54 -22.80
C GLU A 579 -14.99 -1.15 -22.12
N TYR A 580 -15.14 -1.56 -20.87
CA TYR A 580 -16.31 -1.26 -20.06
C TYR A 580 -15.84 -0.56 -18.80
N ILE A 581 -16.41 0.61 -18.52
CA ILE A 581 -16.04 1.43 -17.37
C ILE A 581 -17.24 1.68 -16.49
N ILE A 582 -17.05 1.46 -15.18
CA ILE A 582 -18.00 1.83 -14.14
C ILE A 582 -17.38 2.86 -13.19
N PHE A 583 -18.25 3.59 -12.49
CA PHE A 583 -17.87 4.66 -11.58
C PHE A 583 -18.48 4.51 -10.17
N ASP A 584 -19.06 3.34 -9.88
CA ASP A 584 -19.52 2.95 -8.54
C ASP A 584 -18.99 1.54 -8.25
N VAL A 585 -18.24 1.40 -7.16
CA VAL A 585 -17.62 0.13 -6.73
C VAL A 585 -18.66 -0.91 -6.31
N ASP A 586 -19.88 -0.51 -6.01
CA ASP A 586 -20.94 -1.46 -5.67
C ASP A 586 -21.51 -2.17 -6.91
N GLN A 587 -21.19 -1.70 -8.13
CA GLN A 587 -21.62 -2.31 -9.39
C GLN A 587 -20.85 -3.59 -9.76
N ILE A 588 -19.98 -4.08 -8.87
CA ILE A 588 -19.16 -5.27 -9.12
C ILE A 588 -19.18 -6.25 -7.98
N ARG A 589 -18.99 -7.53 -8.35
CA ARG A 589 -18.52 -8.56 -7.45
C ARG A 589 -17.52 -9.47 -8.15
N ILE A 590 -16.45 -9.84 -7.45
CA ILE A 590 -15.45 -10.79 -7.94
C ILE A 590 -16.07 -12.18 -7.86
N GLN A 591 -16.07 -12.90 -8.98
CA GLN A 591 -16.65 -14.25 -9.07
C GLN A 591 -15.56 -15.32 -9.11
N ALA A 592 -14.47 -15.06 -9.82
CA ALA A 592 -13.36 -16.00 -9.93
C ALA A 592 -11.99 -15.30 -9.93
N SER A 593 -11.00 -15.99 -9.36
CA SER A 593 -9.58 -15.64 -9.41
C SER A 593 -8.83 -16.74 -10.16
N ILE A 594 -8.04 -16.36 -11.15
CA ILE A 594 -7.36 -17.26 -12.08
C ILE A 594 -5.86 -17.05 -11.91
N LYS A 595 -5.15 -18.09 -11.47
CA LYS A 595 -3.69 -18.17 -11.55
C LYS A 595 -3.31 -18.86 -12.86
N PHE A 596 -2.44 -18.21 -13.63
CA PHE A 596 -1.90 -18.74 -14.88
C PHE A 596 -0.44 -18.34 -15.06
N ASN A 597 0.27 -19.06 -15.92
CA ASN A 597 1.63 -18.74 -16.32
C ASN A 597 1.66 -18.29 -17.78
N LEU A 598 2.45 -17.27 -18.07
CA LEU A 598 2.79 -16.88 -19.44
C LEU A 598 4.15 -17.47 -19.81
N SER A 599 4.17 -18.40 -20.76
CA SER A 599 5.40 -18.91 -21.36
C SER A 599 5.54 -18.39 -22.78
N GLU A 600 6.72 -17.94 -23.19
CA GLU A 600 6.93 -17.51 -24.57
C GLU A 600 6.77 -18.72 -25.50
N TYR A 601 6.20 -18.53 -26.69
CA TYR A 601 6.36 -19.55 -27.73
C TYR A 601 7.86 -19.68 -27.96
N LYS A 602 8.48 -20.78 -27.50
CA LYS A 602 9.71 -21.25 -28.15
C LYS A 602 9.32 -21.37 -29.61
N SER A 603 9.80 -20.46 -30.45
CA SER A 603 9.79 -20.64 -31.90
C SER A 603 10.43 -22.00 -32.12
N ARG A 604 9.57 -23.01 -32.27
CA ARG A 604 9.94 -24.31 -32.75
C ARG A 604 10.34 -24.04 -34.19
N PHE A 605 11.60 -23.66 -34.40
CA PHE A 605 12.33 -24.17 -35.54
C PHE A 605 12.40 -25.70 -35.35
N ILE A 606 11.26 -26.37 -35.51
CA ILE A 606 11.24 -27.71 -36.05
C ILE A 606 11.70 -27.49 -37.48
N LEU A 607 13.02 -27.54 -37.70
CA LEU A 607 13.49 -28.14 -38.93
C LEU A 607 12.82 -29.50 -38.96
N ALA A 608 11.91 -29.70 -39.92
CA ALA A 608 11.29 -30.98 -40.17
C ALA A 608 12.42 -31.98 -40.47
N SER A 609 12.91 -32.66 -39.44
CA SER A 609 13.62 -33.92 -39.57
C SER A 609 12.59 -35.02 -39.79
N SER A 610 11.85 -34.90 -40.90
CA SER A 610 11.24 -36.04 -41.56
C SER A 610 11.81 -36.06 -42.98
N VAL A 611 13.12 -36.30 -43.06
CA VAL A 611 13.71 -36.80 -44.30
C VAL A 611 13.51 -38.31 -44.23
N ASP A 612 12.49 -38.74 -44.95
CA ASP A 612 12.31 -40.11 -45.38
C ASP A 612 13.64 -40.62 -45.97
N SER A 613 14.07 -41.80 -45.55
CA SER A 613 15.41 -42.34 -45.85
C SER A 613 15.55 -42.87 -47.27
N SER A 614 15.07 -42.14 -48.28
CA SER A 614 15.13 -42.56 -49.68
C SER A 614 15.26 -41.38 -50.66
N ALA A 615 16.27 -40.52 -50.49
CA ALA A 615 16.70 -39.60 -51.54
C ALA A 615 18.14 -39.11 -51.34
N VAL A 616 19.09 -40.03 -51.17
CA VAL A 616 20.51 -39.72 -51.35
C VAL A 616 20.81 -39.69 -52.85
N SER A 617 20.66 -38.52 -53.46
CA SER A 617 21.51 -37.99 -54.54
C SER A 617 20.78 -36.81 -55.22
N LYS A 618 21.53 -35.72 -55.41
CA LYS A 618 21.13 -34.43 -56.05
C LYS A 618 20.58 -33.37 -55.08
N GLY A 619 21.50 -32.60 -54.49
CA GLY A 619 21.17 -31.39 -53.74
C GLY A 619 22.37 -30.72 -53.09
N ALA A 620 23.54 -30.69 -53.76
CA ALA A 620 24.78 -30.14 -53.20
C ALA A 620 25.08 -28.68 -53.60
N ASP A 621 24.16 -27.97 -54.27
CA ASP A 621 24.45 -26.65 -54.86
C ASP A 621 23.65 -25.45 -54.31
N ILE A 622 22.85 -25.61 -53.24
CA ILE A 622 22.07 -24.49 -52.67
C ILE A 622 22.70 -23.87 -51.40
N ALA A 623 23.75 -24.48 -50.84
CA ALA A 623 24.39 -24.01 -49.59
C ALA A 623 25.49 -22.94 -49.76
N ARG A 624 25.74 -22.43 -50.98
CA ARG A 624 26.83 -21.45 -51.24
C ARG A 624 26.37 -20.01 -51.50
N THR A 625 25.07 -19.73 -51.54
CA THR A 625 24.55 -18.41 -51.95
C THR A 625 23.89 -17.58 -50.82
N SER A 626 23.70 -18.11 -49.62
CA SER A 626 23.01 -17.40 -48.53
C SER A 626 23.91 -16.81 -47.43
N LEU A 627 25.20 -17.17 -47.38
CA LEU A 627 26.17 -16.60 -46.43
C LEU A 627 26.48 -15.11 -46.67
N PRO A 628 26.57 -14.61 -47.92
CA PRO A 628 26.87 -13.19 -48.17
C PRO A 628 25.73 -12.24 -47.76
N LEU A 629 24.48 -12.69 -47.86
CA LEU A 629 23.30 -11.87 -47.54
C LEU A 629 23.14 -11.64 -46.03
N ALA A 630 23.47 -12.66 -45.23
CA ALA A 630 23.44 -12.56 -43.77
C ALA A 630 24.53 -11.62 -43.22
N LEU A 631 25.72 -11.62 -43.84
CA LEU A 631 26.81 -10.71 -43.48
C LEU A 631 26.52 -9.24 -43.87
N LEU A 632 25.82 -9.03 -44.99
CA LEU A 632 25.37 -7.70 -45.43
C LEU A 632 24.31 -7.10 -44.49
N LEU A 633 23.36 -7.91 -44.01
CA LEU A 633 22.37 -7.50 -43.01
C LEU A 633 23.02 -7.19 -41.64
N LEU A 634 24.06 -7.95 -41.26
CA LEU A 634 24.83 -7.68 -40.04
C LEU A 634 25.62 -6.36 -40.13
N GLY A 635 26.19 -6.06 -41.30
CA GLY A 635 26.89 -4.79 -41.55
C GLY A 635 25.98 -3.57 -41.48
N PHE A 636 24.72 -3.70 -41.91
CA PHE A 636 23.71 -2.64 -41.80
C PHE A 636 23.21 -2.42 -40.37
N LEU A 637 23.11 -3.47 -39.57
CA LEU A 637 22.73 -3.36 -38.16
C LEU A 637 23.85 -2.72 -37.31
N LEU A 638 25.11 -3.01 -37.63
CA LEU A 638 26.27 -2.47 -36.88
C LEU A 638 26.58 -1.00 -37.22
N SER A 639 26.16 -0.48 -38.37
CA SER A 639 26.33 0.94 -38.73
C SER A 639 25.22 1.85 -38.16
N SER A 640 24.18 1.27 -37.55
CA SER A 640 22.98 1.97 -37.11
C SER A 640 22.85 2.13 -35.59
N VAL A 641 23.83 1.66 -34.81
CA VAL A 641 23.77 1.66 -33.34
C VAL A 641 24.78 2.65 -32.76
N ASP A 642 24.25 3.66 -32.08
CA ASP A 642 25.03 4.68 -31.35
C ASP A 642 25.75 4.04 -30.14
N ILE A 643 27.06 4.29 -30.04
CA ILE A 643 27.97 3.58 -29.13
C ILE A 643 27.81 4.12 -27.70
N SER A 644 26.93 3.51 -26.91
CA SER A 644 27.01 3.60 -25.44
C SER A 644 26.45 2.40 -24.66
N ASN A 645 26.04 1.32 -25.33
CA ASN A 645 25.52 0.11 -24.64
C ASN A 645 25.92 -1.22 -25.31
N SER A 646 27.12 -1.29 -25.91
CA SER A 646 27.52 -2.41 -26.78
C SER A 646 28.25 -3.58 -26.12
N ALA A 647 28.53 -3.55 -24.80
CA ALA A 647 29.26 -4.65 -24.15
C ALA A 647 28.40 -5.91 -23.95
N GLU A 648 27.12 -5.74 -23.62
CA GLU A 648 26.22 -6.85 -23.26
C GLU A 648 25.70 -7.61 -24.49
N ILE A 649 25.43 -6.87 -25.57
CA ILE A 649 25.03 -7.44 -26.88
C ILE A 649 26.21 -8.15 -27.55
N ALA A 650 27.43 -7.59 -27.43
CA ALA A 650 28.63 -8.25 -27.96
C ALA A 650 28.96 -9.56 -27.21
N CYS A 651 28.77 -9.59 -25.88
CA CYS A 651 28.91 -10.81 -25.09
C CYS A 651 27.86 -11.87 -25.45
N GLN A 652 26.60 -11.49 -25.68
CA GLN A 652 25.55 -12.43 -26.09
C GLN A 652 25.78 -13.01 -27.49
N MET A 653 26.31 -12.22 -28.42
CA MET A 653 26.63 -12.70 -29.77
C MET A 653 27.88 -13.61 -29.81
N LEU A 654 28.87 -13.38 -28.93
CA LEU A 654 30.05 -14.24 -28.80
C LEU A 654 29.71 -15.62 -28.21
N VAL A 655 28.78 -15.68 -27.25
CA VAL A 655 28.27 -16.96 -26.73
C VAL A 655 27.51 -17.74 -27.82
N TYR A 656 26.76 -17.04 -28.68
CA TYR A 656 26.07 -17.66 -29.81
C TYR A 656 27.02 -18.22 -30.87
N LEU A 657 28.17 -17.58 -31.10
CA LEU A 657 29.22 -18.08 -32.00
C LEU A 657 29.99 -19.27 -31.40
N CYS A 658 30.33 -19.23 -30.11
CA CYS A 658 31.07 -20.32 -29.45
C CYS A 658 30.31 -21.65 -29.37
N VAL A 659 28.97 -21.63 -29.25
CA VAL A 659 28.15 -22.84 -29.17
C VAL A 659 28.01 -23.54 -30.53
N TYR A 660 28.18 -22.83 -31.64
CA TYR A 660 27.93 -23.35 -32.99
C TYR A 660 29.18 -23.57 -33.86
N THR A 661 30.40 -23.31 -33.35
CA THR A 661 31.65 -23.54 -34.11
C THR A 661 32.60 -24.58 -33.51
N THR A 662 32.19 -25.37 -32.52
CA THR A 662 33.01 -26.49 -32.02
C THR A 662 32.60 -27.81 -32.69
N PRO A 663 33.45 -28.42 -33.54
CA PRO A 663 33.18 -29.75 -34.05
C PRO A 663 33.40 -30.79 -32.94
N VAL A 664 32.34 -31.50 -32.57
CA VAL A 664 32.40 -32.67 -31.68
C VAL A 664 33.04 -33.82 -32.46
N SER A 665 34.25 -34.21 -32.06
CA SER A 665 34.92 -35.43 -32.48
C SER A 665 34.23 -36.65 -31.85
N TYR A 666 33.64 -37.51 -32.68
CA TYR A 666 33.21 -38.84 -32.24
C TYR A 666 34.42 -39.78 -32.26
N GLY A 667 34.79 -40.30 -31.09
CA GLY A 667 35.80 -41.36 -30.96
C GLY A 667 35.19 -42.74 -31.23
N THR A 668 35.85 -43.52 -32.07
CA THR A 668 35.72 -44.98 -32.12
C THR A 668 36.77 -45.62 -31.20
N SER A 669 36.31 -46.50 -30.32
CA SER A 669 37.06 -47.45 -29.50
C SER A 669 38.18 -48.17 -30.27
N ILE A 670 39.34 -48.36 -29.62
CA ILE A 670 40.16 -49.59 -29.57
C ILE A 670 41.05 -49.50 -28.31
N ASN A 671 40.97 -50.56 -27.49
CA ASN A 671 41.71 -50.97 -26.27
C ASN A 671 41.57 -50.16 -24.98
#